data_AF-A0A367J2X9-F1
#
_entry.id   AF-A0A367J2X9-F1
#
_cell.length_a   1.000
_cell.length_b   1.000
_cell.length_c   1.000
_cell.angle_alpha   90.00
_cell.angle_beta   90.00
_cell.angle_gamma   90.00
#
_symmetry.space_group_name_H-M   'P 1'
#
loop_
_entity.id
_entity.type
_entity.pdbx_description
1 polymer ?
#
loop_
_entity_poly.entity_id
_entity_poly.type
_entity_poly.pdbx_seq_one_letter_code
_entity_poly.pdbx_strand_id
1 'polypeptide(L)'
;DQQRTERLVTVVESLEEKQKLAFTAIIRKQQRFNDDLQKYVRMCEDEVSGMTTDHEETSNDEFMKYLAAHFADRPRTFNALRAFLIRKNNRDIKLLKNSIRADHDYKQLYKSKDKLIANLNEDQAGTVEIFQAIINRACPLIVNKACIAHLLKMAKEPKGRRQTALSQKALTAQSILKEISITYPVMYEGCLTEITKGIMNDKDNIAAEEELELLAELSKSNPGHRKYDSNLIKRLRSYVVDGKVGQANLASVILGNMKNADRSMADLVESLSDELSLKARNLLSTLTSLSQFALYTPRLLTPYIDLIYTESNPEWVAYDKLPELSKQKITGVRLLVNYLTACRNEMEPEEHIITKTLSILWDLLERTCDGALTDNTNSAETSHLRLGASQAIVKLTHYDKYLNELTVPKFERLSYTLQDTCFYVRLEFAEFLMKGLQTEQIHPRYYSLLFICAHEPEESLLKQIRSFIQKRLSSLEIKQAESTVLDSSLVRLVHLLAHHPDFTITTEDLMVFAQYIRFFLSCVATAENVSFLYHIAQKIKLSKDMVSAELSDNSYVLSDMTSLLIKYKCKESSWPLNAYAGRVTLQSKLYKSLPPGAVQNETMEKSYLPQAFIEKLEEEERRKLGDKRARTSIKGGG
;
A
#
# COMPACT_ATOMS: atom_id res chain seq x y z
N ASP A 1 29.41 45.73 1.62
CA ASP A 1 28.89 44.35 1.58
C ASP A 1 28.22 43.97 0.27
N GLN A 2 27.34 44.80 -0.30
CA GLN A 2 26.71 44.56 -1.61
C GLN A 2 27.66 43.99 -2.70
N GLN A 3 28.77 44.67 -3.01
CA GLN A 3 29.72 44.20 -4.03
C GLN A 3 30.33 42.81 -3.70
N ARG A 4 30.54 42.50 -2.42
CA ARG A 4 31.03 41.17 -1.98
C ARG A 4 29.96 40.11 -2.21
N THR A 5 28.69 40.42 -1.91
CA THR A 5 27.56 39.51 -2.16
C THR A 5 27.32 39.28 -3.64
N GLU A 6 27.39 40.32 -4.48
CA GLU A 6 27.28 40.19 -5.93
C GLU A 6 28.41 39.34 -6.52
N ARG A 7 29.63 39.51 -6.00
CA ARG A 7 30.78 38.67 -6.36
C ARG A 7 30.59 37.22 -5.92
N LEU A 8 30.09 36.99 -4.71
CA LEU A 8 29.78 35.66 -4.21
C LEU A 8 28.80 34.93 -5.15
N VAL A 9 27.68 35.57 -5.49
CA VAL A 9 26.69 34.99 -6.40
C VAL A 9 27.31 34.70 -7.77
N THR A 10 28.07 35.65 -8.33
CA THR A 10 28.71 35.46 -9.64
C THR A 10 29.72 34.31 -9.64
N VAL A 11 30.48 34.15 -8.55
CA VAL A 11 31.41 33.02 -8.41
C VAL A 11 30.64 31.71 -8.35
N VAL A 12 29.63 31.59 -7.48
CA VAL A 12 28.87 30.35 -7.30
C VAL A 12 28.08 29.97 -8.56
N GLU A 13 27.56 30.96 -9.28
CA GLU A 13 26.88 30.78 -10.57
C GLU A 13 27.82 30.15 -11.61
N SER A 14 29.09 30.57 -11.64
CA SER A 14 30.08 30.06 -12.58
C SER A 14 30.61 28.65 -12.28
N LEU A 15 30.27 28.09 -11.12
CA LEU A 15 30.73 26.77 -10.70
C LEU A 15 29.91 25.66 -11.38
N GLU A 16 30.57 24.56 -11.72
CA GLU A 16 29.91 23.31 -12.09
C GLU A 16 29.24 22.66 -10.86
N GLU A 17 28.29 21.75 -11.07
CA GLU A 17 27.54 21.11 -9.97
C GLU A 17 28.44 20.45 -8.90
N LYS A 18 29.50 19.74 -9.32
CA LYS A 18 30.46 19.15 -8.37
C LYS A 18 31.21 20.21 -7.56
N GLN A 19 31.47 21.37 -8.16
CA GLN A 19 32.16 22.48 -7.52
C GLN A 19 31.22 23.24 -6.57
N LYS A 20 29.92 23.37 -6.92
CA LYS A 20 28.89 23.90 -6.02
C LYS A 20 28.75 23.05 -4.75
N LEU A 21 28.73 21.72 -4.89
CA LEU A 21 28.74 20.80 -3.74
C LEU A 21 29.98 20.99 -2.85
N ALA A 22 31.16 21.18 -3.45
CA ALA A 22 32.38 21.47 -2.72
C ALA A 22 32.32 22.82 -2.00
N PHE A 23 31.75 23.85 -2.63
CA PHE A 23 31.51 25.16 -2.02
C PHE A 23 30.58 25.06 -0.80
N THR A 24 29.45 24.37 -0.93
CA THR A 24 28.54 24.06 0.18
C THR A 24 29.26 23.32 1.32
N ALA A 25 30.11 22.35 0.99
CA ALA A 25 30.90 21.63 1.99
C ALA A 25 31.91 22.53 2.71
N ILE A 26 32.45 23.57 2.06
CA ILE A 26 33.32 24.57 2.70
C ILE A 26 32.54 25.37 3.73
N ILE A 27 31.34 25.85 3.39
CA ILE A 27 30.47 26.59 4.33
C ILE A 27 30.14 25.72 5.56
N ARG A 28 29.70 24.47 5.34
CA ARG A 28 29.38 23.54 6.43
C ARG A 28 30.59 23.20 7.31
N LYS A 29 31.78 23.03 6.71
CA LYS A 29 33.01 22.78 7.47
C LYS A 29 33.43 23.99 8.30
N GLN A 30 33.27 25.20 7.75
CA GLN A 30 33.51 26.44 8.48
C GLN A 30 32.55 26.57 9.67
N GLN A 31 31.27 26.25 9.49
CA GLN A 31 30.26 26.26 10.56
C GLN A 31 30.61 25.29 11.70
N ARG A 32 30.93 24.02 11.38
CA ARG A 32 31.31 23.03 12.40
C ARG A 32 32.54 23.46 13.19
N PHE A 33 33.58 23.90 12.47
CA PHE A 33 34.81 24.36 13.11
C PHE A 33 34.61 25.65 13.91
N ASN A 34 33.67 26.51 13.49
CA ASN A 34 33.24 27.68 14.25
C ASN A 34 32.61 27.26 15.59
N ASP A 35 31.69 26.28 15.60
CA ASP A 35 31.08 25.77 16.83
C ASP A 35 32.12 25.18 17.79
N ASP A 36 33.09 24.42 17.26
CA ASP A 36 34.16 23.86 18.07
C ASP A 36 35.07 24.95 18.64
N LEU A 37 35.37 25.99 17.86
CA LEU A 37 36.13 27.13 18.36
C LEU A 37 35.32 27.97 19.37
N GLN A 38 33.99 28.04 19.25
CA GLN A 38 33.15 28.65 20.29
C GLN A 38 33.16 27.85 21.60
N LYS A 39 33.26 26.51 21.55
CA LYS A 39 33.48 25.70 22.75
C LYS A 39 34.84 26.01 23.37
N TYR A 40 35.90 26.10 22.55
CA TYR A 40 37.22 26.51 23.04
C TYR A 40 37.22 27.91 23.66
N VAL A 41 36.51 28.87 23.07
CA VAL A 41 36.34 30.20 23.67
C VAL A 41 35.67 30.12 25.04
N ARG A 42 34.62 29.30 25.19
CA ARG A 42 33.97 29.08 26.50
C ARG A 42 34.94 28.48 27.52
N MET A 43 35.72 27.47 27.12
CA MET A 43 36.78 26.92 27.97
C MET A 43 37.79 28.00 28.42
N CYS A 44 38.17 28.92 27.53
CA CYS A 44 39.03 30.04 27.91
C CYS A 44 38.34 31.02 28.88
N GLU A 45 37.04 31.28 28.72
CA GLU A 45 36.26 32.12 29.63
C GLU A 45 36.15 31.46 31.02
N ASP A 46 35.90 30.16 31.08
CA ASP A 46 35.79 29.37 32.31
C ASP A 46 37.14 29.36 33.07
N GLU A 47 38.24 29.19 32.35
CA GLU A 47 39.60 29.19 32.89
C GLU A 47 40.00 30.56 33.48
N VAL A 48 39.51 31.66 32.92
CA VAL A 48 39.69 33.00 33.50
C VAL A 48 38.86 33.18 34.76
N SER A 49 37.64 32.62 34.78
CA SER A 49 36.74 32.72 35.92
C SER A 49 37.11 31.81 37.10
N GLY A 50 38.07 30.90 36.91
CA GLY A 50 38.53 29.96 37.94
C GLY A 50 37.52 28.84 38.21
N MET A 51 36.65 28.53 37.23
CA MET A 51 35.62 27.48 37.35
C MET A 51 36.10 26.09 36.92
N THR A 52 37.35 25.95 36.48
CA THR A 52 37.93 24.69 35.98
C THR A 52 38.29 23.73 37.11
N THR A 53 37.87 22.47 36.99
CA THR A 53 38.22 21.34 37.86
C THR A 53 39.31 20.45 37.25
N ASP A 54 40.02 19.64 38.05
CA ASP A 54 41.08 18.73 37.58
C ASP A 54 40.61 17.73 36.48
N HIS A 55 39.36 17.28 36.55
CA HIS A 55 38.75 16.43 35.53
C HIS A 55 38.52 17.20 34.21
N GLU A 56 38.15 18.47 34.30
CA GLU A 56 37.98 19.35 33.14
C GLU A 56 39.32 19.69 32.50
N GLU A 57 40.42 19.80 33.24
CA GLU A 57 41.75 20.03 32.66
C GLU A 57 42.17 18.92 31.70
N THR A 58 41.95 17.64 32.08
CA THR A 58 42.26 16.49 31.22
C THR A 58 41.37 16.47 29.97
N SER A 59 40.08 16.75 30.13
CA SER A 59 39.13 16.84 29.02
C SER A 59 39.44 18.00 28.07
N ASN A 60 39.88 19.14 28.60
CA ASN A 60 40.29 20.32 27.85
C ASN A 60 41.51 20.03 26.96
N ASP A 61 42.47 19.25 27.47
CA ASP A 61 43.67 18.83 26.73
C ASP A 61 43.33 17.93 25.53
N GLU A 62 42.45 16.95 25.74
CA GLU A 62 41.94 16.09 24.67
C GLU A 62 41.16 16.88 23.61
N PHE A 63 40.35 17.85 24.02
CA PHE A 63 39.62 18.71 23.08
C PHE A 63 40.56 19.64 22.28
N MET A 64 41.61 20.18 22.89
CA MET A 64 42.63 20.95 22.16
C MET A 64 43.41 20.07 21.18
N LYS A 65 43.70 18.81 21.52
CA LYS A 65 44.31 17.84 20.59
C LYS A 65 43.38 17.54 19.41
N TYR A 66 42.08 17.41 19.66
CA TYR A 66 41.06 17.28 18.63
C TYR A 66 41.06 18.48 17.68
N LEU A 67 41.05 19.71 18.19
CA LEU A 67 41.13 20.92 17.38
C LEU A 67 42.42 20.98 16.54
N ALA A 68 43.55 20.65 17.16
CA ALA A 68 44.85 20.63 16.50
C ALA A 68 44.95 19.60 15.37
N ALA A 69 44.20 18.49 15.44
CA ALA A 69 44.19 17.45 14.41
C ALA A 69 43.66 17.93 13.05
N HIS A 70 42.97 19.06 12.99
CA HIS A 70 42.49 19.67 11.75
C HIS A 70 43.57 20.42 10.94
N PHE A 71 44.78 20.55 11.49
CA PHE A 71 45.90 21.27 10.90
C PHE A 71 47.09 20.34 10.64
N ALA A 72 47.98 20.73 9.72
CA ALA A 72 49.11 19.90 9.30
C ALA A 72 50.12 19.67 10.46
N ASP A 73 50.46 20.74 11.19
CA ASP A 73 51.36 20.69 12.34
C ASP A 73 50.55 20.59 13.64
N ARG A 74 50.14 19.37 13.97
CA ARG A 74 49.30 19.07 15.15
C ARG A 74 49.99 19.46 16.46
N PRO A 75 51.27 19.08 16.72
CA PRO A 75 51.94 19.43 17.97
C PRO A 75 52.08 20.94 18.17
N ARG A 76 52.48 21.67 17.12
CA ARG A 76 52.62 23.13 17.19
C ARG A 76 51.26 23.81 17.41
N THR A 77 50.21 23.34 16.75
CA THR A 77 48.85 23.88 16.91
C THR A 77 48.31 23.66 18.31
N PHE A 78 48.47 22.44 18.85
CA PHE A 78 48.08 22.11 20.22
C PHE A 78 48.81 22.99 21.25
N ASN A 79 50.13 23.15 21.10
CA ASN A 79 50.90 23.99 22.01
C ASN A 79 50.48 25.46 21.96
N ALA A 80 50.11 25.98 20.78
CA ALA A 80 49.60 27.34 20.63
C ALA A 80 48.22 27.53 21.30
N LEU A 81 47.30 26.58 21.12
CA LEU A 81 46.01 26.57 21.82
C LEU A 81 46.20 26.51 23.35
N ARG A 82 47.11 25.68 23.83
CA ARG A 82 47.43 25.57 25.25
C ARG A 82 48.04 26.86 25.80
N ALA A 83 48.98 27.45 25.07
CA ALA A 83 49.62 28.72 25.45
C ALA A 83 48.61 29.88 25.51
N PHE A 84 47.66 29.92 24.58
CA PHE A 84 46.59 30.93 24.58
C PHE A 84 45.63 30.76 25.77
N LEU A 85 45.27 29.52 26.10
CA LEU A 85 44.42 29.19 27.25
C LEU A 85 45.06 29.64 28.57
N ILE A 86 46.32 29.25 28.82
CA ILE A 86 47.06 29.55 30.07
C ILE A 86 47.25 31.05 30.27
N ARG A 87 47.32 31.85 29.21
CA ARG A 87 47.53 33.29 29.29
C ARG A 87 46.37 34.04 29.93
N LYS A 88 45.15 33.47 29.95
CA LYS A 88 43.96 34.05 30.62
C LYS A 88 43.68 35.52 30.24
N ASN A 89 44.03 35.94 29.01
CA ASN A 89 43.84 37.32 28.58
C ASN A 89 42.40 37.55 28.08
N ASN A 90 41.57 38.12 28.95
CA ASN A 90 40.17 38.47 28.66
C ASN A 90 39.96 39.29 27.38
N ARG A 91 40.88 40.21 27.06
CA ARG A 91 40.75 41.05 25.87
C ARG A 91 40.91 40.23 24.59
N ASP A 92 41.89 39.33 24.56
CA ASP A 92 42.16 38.50 23.39
C ASP A 92 41.11 37.40 23.22
N ILE A 93 40.62 36.82 24.33
CA ILE A 93 39.49 35.89 24.33
C ILE A 93 38.24 36.56 23.74
N LYS A 94 37.95 37.80 24.16
CA LYS A 94 36.82 38.58 23.62
C LYS A 94 36.99 38.90 22.13
N LEU A 95 38.22 39.19 21.68
CA LEU A 95 38.49 39.42 20.27
C LEU A 95 38.32 38.13 19.44
N LEU A 96 38.79 36.98 19.96
CA LEU A 96 38.60 35.67 19.35
C LEU A 96 37.12 35.35 19.21
N LYS A 97 36.35 35.48 20.30
CA LYS A 97 34.90 35.35 20.32
C LYS A 97 34.24 36.22 19.26
N ASN A 98 34.54 37.52 19.25
CA ASN A 98 33.93 38.46 18.31
C ASN A 98 34.31 38.21 16.85
N SER A 99 35.48 37.62 16.59
CA SER A 99 35.92 37.25 15.24
C SER A 99 35.18 36.06 14.65
N ILE A 100 34.42 35.29 15.43
CA ILE A 100 33.73 34.08 14.95
C ILE A 100 32.21 34.14 15.13
N ARG A 101 31.66 35.28 15.56
CA ARG A 101 30.22 35.46 15.76
C ARG A 101 29.45 35.45 14.44
N ALA A 102 28.49 34.55 14.29
CA ALA A 102 27.65 34.47 13.10
C ALA A 102 26.68 35.66 12.93
N ASP A 103 26.39 36.42 13.99
CA ASP A 103 25.51 37.59 13.96
C ASP A 103 26.24 38.93 13.68
N HIS A 104 27.55 38.88 13.44
CA HIS A 104 28.35 40.04 13.05
C HIS A 104 28.39 40.24 11.53
N ASP A 105 28.53 41.51 11.13
CA ASP A 105 28.87 41.86 9.75
C ASP A 105 30.37 41.66 9.46
N TYR A 106 30.74 41.77 8.19
CA TYR A 106 32.13 41.59 7.76
C TYR A 106 33.10 42.57 8.43
N LYS A 107 32.72 43.83 8.61
CA LYS A 107 33.60 44.86 9.18
C LYS A 107 33.89 44.56 10.65
N GLN A 108 32.88 44.12 11.40
CA GLN A 108 33.00 43.71 12.79
C GLN A 108 33.92 42.48 12.92
N LEU A 109 33.66 41.43 12.13
CA LEU A 109 34.47 40.21 12.12
C LEU A 109 35.94 40.51 11.80
N TYR A 110 36.18 41.24 10.71
CA TYR A 110 37.52 41.56 10.24
C TYR A 110 38.28 42.44 11.23
N LYS A 111 37.65 43.46 11.81
CA LYS A 111 38.28 44.33 12.82
C LYS A 111 38.68 43.54 14.08
N SER A 112 37.84 42.61 14.54
CA SER A 112 38.17 41.78 15.71
C SER A 112 39.30 40.80 15.41
N LYS A 113 39.28 40.17 14.24
CA LYS A 113 40.35 39.30 13.74
C LYS A 113 41.68 40.05 13.65
N ASP A 114 41.74 41.17 12.94
CA ASP A 114 42.99 41.92 12.73
C ASP A 114 43.57 42.42 14.05
N LYS A 115 42.72 42.90 14.96
CA LYS A 115 43.16 43.35 16.27
C LYS A 115 43.69 42.22 17.14
N LEU A 116 43.10 41.02 17.07
CA LEU A 116 43.62 39.85 17.77
C LEU A 116 44.99 39.44 17.23
N ILE A 117 45.14 39.39 15.91
CA ILE A 117 46.40 39.03 15.26
C ILE A 117 47.51 40.04 15.59
N ALA A 118 47.20 41.35 15.57
CA ALA A 118 48.14 42.39 16.00
C ALA A 118 48.58 42.20 17.45
N ASN A 119 47.63 41.98 18.38
CA ASN A 119 47.92 41.71 19.79
C ASN A 119 48.80 40.45 19.96
N LEU A 120 48.51 39.37 19.25
CA LEU A 120 49.31 38.13 19.31
C LEU A 120 50.71 38.30 18.70
N ASN A 121 50.88 39.18 17.72
CA ASN A 121 52.19 39.44 17.12
C ASN A 121 53.13 40.17 18.07
N GLU A 122 52.59 41.08 18.88
CA GLU A 122 53.35 41.78 19.92
C GLU A 122 53.74 40.84 21.07
N ASP A 123 52.81 39.98 21.50
CA ASP A 123 52.99 39.18 22.73
C ASP A 123 53.56 37.76 22.48
N GLN A 124 53.23 37.12 21.36
CA GLN A 124 53.56 35.73 21.03
C GLN A 124 53.74 35.52 19.51
N ALA A 125 54.68 36.22 18.89
CA ALA A 125 54.92 36.18 17.44
C ALA A 125 54.96 34.74 16.84
N GLY A 126 55.47 33.75 17.59
CA GLY A 126 55.55 32.35 17.16
C GLY A 126 54.20 31.62 16.97
N THR A 127 53.10 32.15 17.52
CA THR A 127 51.75 31.55 17.43
C THR A 127 50.84 32.24 16.42
N VAL A 128 51.24 33.40 15.89
CA VAL A 128 50.43 34.23 14.97
C VAL A 128 49.96 33.47 13.75
N GLU A 129 50.87 32.77 13.06
CA GLU A 129 50.57 31.99 11.86
C GLU A 129 49.49 30.92 12.13
N ILE A 130 49.55 30.30 13.31
CA ILE A 130 48.64 29.24 13.73
C ILE A 130 47.26 29.82 14.02
N PHE A 131 47.19 30.90 14.81
CA PHE A 131 45.92 31.58 15.09
C PHE A 131 45.32 32.19 13.83
N GLN A 132 46.14 32.66 12.89
CA GLN A 132 45.68 33.12 11.60
C GLN A 132 44.98 31.99 10.81
N ALA A 133 45.54 30.78 10.81
CA ALA A 133 44.95 29.60 10.19
C ALA A 133 43.67 29.13 10.91
N ILE A 134 43.67 29.09 12.24
CA ILE A 134 42.50 28.74 13.07
C ILE A 134 41.35 29.70 12.79
N ILE A 135 41.59 31.02 12.87
CA ILE A 135 40.56 32.04 12.67
C ILE A 135 40.06 32.01 11.23
N ASN A 136 40.92 31.84 10.22
CA ASN A 136 40.48 31.73 8.83
C ASN A 136 39.53 30.54 8.59
N ARG A 137 39.70 29.46 9.34
CA ARG A 137 38.85 28.27 9.24
C ARG A 137 37.50 28.42 9.95
N ALA A 138 37.42 29.23 11.02
CA ALA A 138 36.20 29.44 11.79
C ALA A 138 35.42 30.72 11.41
N CYS A 139 36.11 31.78 11.02
CA CYS A 139 35.54 33.11 10.83
C CYS A 139 34.62 33.15 9.60
N PRO A 140 33.32 33.49 9.76
CA PRO A 140 32.34 33.48 8.68
C PRO A 140 32.51 34.69 7.74
N LEU A 141 33.60 34.73 6.98
CA LEU A 141 33.90 35.82 6.03
C LEU A 141 33.31 35.59 4.63
N ILE A 142 33.07 34.33 4.26
CA ILE A 142 32.50 33.99 2.94
C ILE A 142 31.01 34.34 2.94
N VAL A 143 30.27 33.81 3.91
CA VAL A 143 28.87 34.13 4.20
C VAL A 143 28.78 34.76 5.58
N ASN A 144 28.17 35.94 5.69
CA ASN A 144 28.00 36.69 6.95
C ASN A 144 26.62 37.36 6.96
N LYS A 145 26.20 37.87 8.11
CA LYS A 145 24.87 38.49 8.30
C LYS A 145 24.53 39.56 7.25
N ALA A 146 25.49 40.39 6.85
CA ALA A 146 25.22 41.46 5.88
C ALA A 146 24.88 40.93 4.47
N CYS A 147 25.22 39.67 4.15
CA CYS A 147 24.86 39.06 2.88
C CYS A 147 23.35 38.82 2.75
N ILE A 148 22.62 38.57 3.85
CA ILE A 148 21.22 38.12 3.81
C ILE A 148 20.32 39.12 3.10
N ALA A 149 20.31 40.38 3.52
CA ALA A 149 19.47 41.42 2.93
C ALA A 149 19.77 41.64 1.43
N HIS A 150 21.04 41.56 1.05
CA HIS A 150 21.46 41.69 -0.35
C HIS A 150 21.05 40.47 -1.18
N LEU A 151 21.22 39.26 -0.65
CA LEU A 151 20.79 38.03 -1.32
C LEU A 151 19.27 37.98 -1.49
N LEU A 152 18.49 38.36 -0.46
CA LEU A 152 17.02 38.45 -0.54
C LEU A 152 16.59 39.44 -1.64
N LYS A 153 17.26 40.59 -1.74
CA LYS A 153 16.99 41.56 -2.81
C LYS A 153 17.36 41.02 -4.20
N MET A 154 18.43 40.23 -4.31
CA MET A 154 18.85 39.61 -5.57
C MET A 154 17.97 38.43 -5.99
N ALA A 155 17.41 37.70 -5.04
CA ALA A 155 16.48 36.60 -5.27
C ALA A 155 15.14 37.09 -5.83
N LYS A 156 14.69 38.30 -5.44
CA LYS A 156 13.48 38.93 -5.98
C LYS A 156 13.71 39.40 -7.42
N GLU A 157 13.06 38.77 -8.40
CA GLU A 157 13.22 39.08 -9.83
C GLU A 157 12.91 40.56 -10.16
N PRO A 158 13.73 41.23 -11.01
CA PRO A 158 13.30 42.47 -11.66
C PRO A 158 12.39 42.15 -12.85
N LYS A 159 11.14 42.62 -12.81
CA LYS A 159 10.20 42.53 -13.94
C LYS A 159 10.77 43.25 -15.20
N GLY A 160 11.27 42.50 -16.19
CA GLY A 160 11.73 43.04 -17.48
C GLY A 160 12.34 42.01 -18.46
N ARG A 161 12.34 42.34 -19.77
CA ARG A 161 12.65 41.47 -20.94
C ARG A 161 14.08 40.87 -21.04
N ARG A 162 14.96 40.99 -20.04
CA ARG A 162 16.31 40.37 -20.03
C ARG A 162 16.32 39.10 -19.16
N GLN A 163 15.56 38.08 -19.57
CA GLN A 163 15.10 37.00 -18.69
C GLN A 163 16.10 35.87 -18.37
N THR A 164 17.12 35.57 -19.19
CA THR A 164 17.89 34.32 -19.02
C THR A 164 19.03 34.41 -17.99
N ALA A 165 19.92 35.40 -18.10
CA ALA A 165 21.08 35.53 -17.18
C ALA A 165 20.70 36.12 -15.81
N LEU A 166 19.69 37.01 -15.75
CA LEU A 166 19.20 37.57 -14.49
C LEU A 166 18.45 36.52 -13.65
N SER A 167 17.78 35.56 -14.30
CA SER A 167 17.10 34.44 -13.64
C SER A 167 18.11 33.47 -12.99
N GLN A 168 19.25 33.19 -13.63
CA GLN A 168 20.28 32.31 -13.04
C GLN A 168 20.94 32.89 -11.79
N LYS A 169 21.17 34.20 -11.75
CA LYS A 169 21.66 34.89 -10.55
C LYS A 169 20.65 34.86 -9.40
N ALA A 170 19.37 35.01 -9.70
CA ALA A 170 18.30 34.92 -8.70
C ALA A 170 18.22 33.50 -8.11
N LEU A 171 18.22 32.46 -8.96
CA LEU A 171 18.24 31.05 -8.53
C LEU A 171 19.50 30.72 -7.71
N THR A 172 20.66 31.24 -8.10
CA THR A 172 21.91 31.08 -7.36
C THR A 172 21.82 31.77 -5.99
N ALA A 173 21.26 32.97 -5.92
CA ALA A 173 21.05 33.68 -4.66
C ALA A 173 20.10 32.92 -3.73
N GLN A 174 19.01 32.33 -4.26
CA GLN A 174 18.09 31.49 -3.50
C GLN A 174 18.77 30.23 -2.96
N SER A 175 19.58 29.55 -3.77
CA SER A 175 20.35 28.37 -3.34
C SER A 175 21.31 28.71 -2.20
N ILE A 176 22.00 29.86 -2.29
CA ILE A 176 22.89 30.34 -1.22
C ILE A 176 22.07 30.68 0.04
N LEU A 177 20.94 31.37 -0.08
CA LEU A 177 20.05 31.67 1.05
C LEU A 177 19.62 30.39 1.77
N LYS A 178 19.13 29.39 1.02
CA LYS A 178 18.73 28.10 1.56
C LYS A 178 19.87 27.43 2.34
N GLU A 179 21.07 27.38 1.77
CA GLU A 179 22.22 26.82 2.49
C GLU A 179 22.57 27.61 3.76
N ILE A 180 22.49 28.94 3.73
CA ILE A 180 22.73 29.77 4.93
C ILE A 180 21.62 29.54 5.97
N SER A 181 20.37 29.29 5.57
CA SER A 181 19.27 29.03 6.52
C SER A 181 19.48 27.73 7.32
N ILE A 182 20.11 26.74 6.69
CA ILE A 182 20.47 25.45 7.31
C ILE A 182 21.72 25.62 8.19
N THR A 183 22.73 26.38 7.74
CA THR A 183 24.05 26.43 8.39
C THR A 183 24.19 27.56 9.42
N TYR A 184 23.68 28.76 9.13
CA TYR A 184 23.76 29.93 9.99
C TYR A 184 22.39 30.63 10.17
N PRO A 185 21.40 29.95 10.75
CA PRO A 185 20.04 30.48 10.91
C PRO A 185 19.99 31.82 11.65
N VAL A 186 20.89 32.06 12.61
CA VAL A 186 20.97 33.32 13.36
C VAL A 186 21.25 34.56 12.48
N MET A 187 21.81 34.38 11.29
CA MET A 187 22.05 35.49 10.35
C MET A 187 20.74 36.13 9.86
N TYR A 188 19.62 35.41 9.93
CA TYR A 188 18.32 35.85 9.45
C TYR A 188 17.52 36.70 10.43
N GLU A 189 17.91 36.77 11.72
CA GLU A 189 17.12 37.47 12.76
C GLU A 189 16.77 38.93 12.37
N GLY A 190 17.69 39.64 11.71
CA GLY A 190 17.47 41.01 11.26
C GLY A 190 16.53 41.17 10.06
N CYS A 191 16.22 40.10 9.33
CA CYS A 191 15.43 40.13 8.10
C CYS A 191 14.11 39.35 8.20
N LEU A 192 13.78 38.76 9.36
CA LEU A 192 12.56 37.98 9.55
C LEU A 192 11.29 38.74 9.15
N THR A 193 11.21 40.03 9.47
CA THR A 193 10.04 40.86 9.13
C THR A 193 9.84 41.04 7.63
N GLU A 194 10.89 40.91 6.81
CA GLU A 194 10.78 40.95 5.35
C GLU A 194 10.29 39.61 4.81
N ILE A 195 10.81 38.50 5.35
CA ILE A 195 10.38 37.13 5.01
C ILE A 195 8.91 36.91 5.39
N THR A 196 8.47 37.39 6.57
CA THR A 196 7.06 37.22 6.93
C THR A 196 6.14 38.06 6.05
N LYS A 197 6.59 39.21 5.53
CA LYS A 197 5.79 40.08 4.67
C LYS A 197 5.52 39.49 3.29
N GLY A 198 6.46 38.79 2.66
CA GLY A 198 6.18 38.21 1.35
C GLY A 198 5.37 36.91 1.44
N ILE A 199 5.44 36.14 2.55
CA ILE A 199 4.49 35.04 2.84
C ILE A 199 3.03 35.55 2.84
N MET A 200 2.83 36.79 3.28
CA MET A 200 1.52 37.46 3.33
C MET A 200 1.07 38.04 1.98
N ASN A 201 1.90 38.01 0.92
CA ASN A 201 1.59 38.64 -0.36
C ASN A 201 0.94 37.66 -1.35
N ASP A 202 -0.39 37.73 -1.48
CA ASP A 202 -1.20 36.85 -2.35
C ASP A 202 -0.91 36.92 -3.86
N LYS A 203 -0.19 37.96 -4.33
CA LYS A 203 -0.03 38.20 -5.77
C LYS A 203 1.12 37.40 -6.40
N ASP A 204 1.97 36.76 -5.60
CA ASP A 204 3.20 36.10 -6.06
C ASP A 204 3.41 34.75 -5.34
N ASN A 205 2.68 33.73 -5.79
CA ASN A 205 2.67 32.39 -5.18
C ASN A 205 4.06 31.74 -5.12
N ILE A 206 4.97 32.07 -6.05
CA ILE A 206 6.34 31.51 -6.09
C ILE A 206 7.18 32.15 -4.99
N ALA A 207 7.17 33.49 -4.91
CA ALA A 207 7.90 34.22 -3.87
C ALA A 207 7.44 33.81 -2.45
N ALA A 208 6.14 33.57 -2.27
CA ALA A 208 5.59 33.11 -0.99
C ALA A 208 6.10 31.70 -0.60
N GLU A 209 6.30 30.79 -1.56
CA GLU A 209 6.77 29.43 -1.31
C GLU A 209 8.26 29.38 -0.92
N GLU A 210 9.09 30.21 -1.57
CA GLU A 210 10.50 30.37 -1.21
C GLU A 210 10.68 30.94 0.21
N GLU A 211 9.88 31.94 0.57
CA GLU A 211 9.91 32.53 1.91
C GLU A 211 9.32 31.59 2.97
N LEU A 212 8.31 30.77 2.63
CA LEU A 212 7.85 29.66 3.48
C LEU A 212 8.98 28.65 3.72
N GLU A 213 9.74 28.29 2.69
CA GLU A 213 10.86 27.34 2.82
C GLU A 213 11.94 27.88 3.76
N LEU A 214 12.34 29.15 3.59
CA LEU A 214 13.29 29.81 4.47
C LEU A 214 12.77 29.85 5.92
N LEU A 215 11.51 30.28 6.13
CA LEU A 215 10.96 30.39 7.48
C LEU A 215 10.79 29.01 8.16
N ALA A 216 10.46 27.97 7.40
CA ALA A 216 10.39 26.60 7.89
C ALA A 216 11.76 26.12 8.39
N GLU A 217 12.83 26.32 7.63
CA GLU A 217 14.18 25.94 8.05
C GLU A 217 14.65 26.73 9.28
N LEU A 218 14.37 28.04 9.32
CA LEU A 218 14.64 28.88 10.48
C LEU A 218 13.83 28.46 11.72
N SER A 219 12.64 27.89 11.54
CA SER A 219 11.83 27.37 12.65
C SER A 219 12.40 26.07 13.21
N LYS A 220 12.88 25.15 12.36
CA LYS A 220 13.53 23.90 12.78
C LYS A 220 14.81 24.14 13.56
N SER A 221 15.53 25.22 13.26
CA SER A 221 16.80 25.53 13.92
C SER A 221 16.65 25.87 15.41
N ASN A 222 15.47 26.34 15.85
CA ASN A 222 15.21 26.67 17.25
C ASN A 222 13.75 26.38 17.64
N PRO A 223 13.35 25.09 17.75
CA PRO A 223 11.97 24.69 18.02
C PRO A 223 11.44 25.25 19.34
N GLY A 224 10.20 25.72 19.35
CA GLY A 224 9.49 26.17 20.55
C GLY A 224 9.86 27.57 21.06
N HIS A 225 10.82 28.26 20.43
CA HIS A 225 11.31 29.55 20.92
C HIS A 225 10.69 30.75 20.20
N ARG A 226 10.38 30.64 18.90
CA ARG A 226 9.88 31.75 18.08
C ARG A 226 8.40 32.03 18.33
N LYS A 227 8.04 33.30 18.48
CA LYS A 227 6.65 33.78 18.46
C LYS A 227 6.36 34.46 17.13
N TYR A 228 5.21 34.14 16.56
CA TYR A 228 4.70 34.77 15.35
C TYR A 228 3.50 35.67 15.68
N ASP A 229 3.28 36.70 14.87
CA ASP A 229 2.09 37.53 15.01
C ASP A 229 0.83 36.80 14.53
N SER A 230 -0.34 37.27 14.96
CA SER A 230 -1.62 36.62 14.70
C SER A 230 -1.98 36.57 13.21
N ASN A 231 -1.55 37.56 12.41
CA ASN A 231 -1.86 37.60 10.98
C ASN A 231 -1.07 36.53 10.24
N LEU A 232 0.22 36.38 10.54
CA LEU A 232 1.05 35.32 9.98
C LEU A 232 0.53 33.95 10.37
N ILE A 233 0.17 33.73 11.64
CA ILE A 233 -0.42 32.46 12.09
C ILE A 233 -1.68 32.14 11.28
N LYS A 234 -2.60 33.10 11.15
CA LYS A 234 -3.83 32.93 10.36
C LYS A 234 -3.53 32.55 8.91
N ARG A 235 -2.53 33.19 8.31
CA ARG A 235 -2.11 32.88 6.93
C ARG A 235 -1.53 31.47 6.82
N LEU A 236 -0.64 31.08 7.74
CA LEU A 236 -0.08 29.73 7.76
C LEU A 236 -1.17 28.66 7.94
N ARG A 237 -2.17 28.90 8.79
CA ARG A 237 -3.33 28.01 8.92
C ARG A 237 -4.09 27.85 7.60
N SER A 238 -4.27 28.91 6.82
CA SER A 238 -4.90 28.79 5.49
C SER A 238 -4.09 27.93 4.51
N TYR A 239 -2.75 27.95 4.58
CA TYR A 239 -1.93 27.05 3.76
C TYR A 239 -2.01 25.59 4.22
N VAL A 240 -2.22 25.34 5.52
CA VAL A 240 -2.43 23.99 6.06
C VAL A 240 -3.74 23.38 5.55
N VAL A 241 -4.82 24.17 5.51
CA VAL A 241 -6.17 23.69 5.15
C VAL A 241 -6.38 23.67 3.63
N ASP A 242 -6.04 24.76 2.95
CA ASP A 242 -6.40 25.00 1.54
C ASP A 242 -5.19 25.06 0.60
N GLY A 243 -3.98 25.01 1.15
CA GLY A 243 -2.74 25.12 0.36
C GLY A 243 -2.42 23.87 -0.45
N LYS A 244 -1.49 24.02 -1.40
CA LYS A 244 -0.87 22.87 -2.08
C LYS A 244 -0.07 22.05 -1.06
N VAL A 245 0.18 20.78 -1.37
CA VAL A 245 0.94 19.85 -0.52
C VAL A 245 2.27 20.45 -0.03
N GLY A 246 3.03 21.14 -0.90
CA GLY A 246 4.28 21.82 -0.51
C GLY A 246 4.07 22.94 0.50
N GLN A 247 3.06 23.79 0.28
CA GLN A 247 2.71 24.88 1.19
C GLN A 247 2.20 24.36 2.53
N ALA A 248 1.34 23.34 2.51
CA ALA A 248 0.80 22.69 3.70
C ALA A 248 1.91 22.07 4.55
N ASN A 249 2.88 21.40 3.91
CA ASN A 249 4.08 20.88 4.56
C ASN A 249 4.88 21.99 5.26
N LEU A 250 5.30 23.01 4.52
CA LEU A 250 6.13 24.09 5.04
C LEU A 250 5.43 24.89 6.14
N ALA A 251 4.15 25.21 5.97
CA ALA A 251 3.35 25.92 6.96
C ALA A 251 3.19 25.10 8.26
N SER A 252 2.96 23.79 8.15
CA SER A 252 2.87 22.90 9.31
C SER A 252 4.20 22.77 10.05
N VAL A 253 5.33 22.77 9.34
CA VAL A 253 6.66 22.82 9.98
C VAL A 253 6.82 24.11 10.80
N ILE A 254 6.47 25.27 10.23
CA ILE A 254 6.59 26.57 10.91
C ILE A 254 5.71 26.61 12.16
N LEU A 255 4.45 26.19 12.02
CA LEU A 255 3.47 26.18 13.10
C LEU A 255 3.82 25.15 14.18
N GLY A 256 4.27 23.94 13.81
CA GLY A 256 4.68 22.92 14.77
C GLY A 256 5.92 23.30 15.59
N ASN A 257 6.80 24.14 15.04
CA ASN A 257 8.02 24.60 15.72
C ASN A 257 7.85 25.94 16.45
N MET A 258 6.66 26.55 16.47
CA MET A 258 6.44 27.82 17.16
C MET A 258 6.34 27.66 18.68
N LYS A 259 6.54 28.76 19.41
CA LYS A 259 6.30 28.80 20.85
C LYS A 259 4.82 28.55 21.16
N ASN A 260 4.56 27.60 22.06
CA ASN A 260 3.21 27.15 22.45
C ASN A 260 2.39 26.53 21.29
N ALA A 261 3.05 25.87 20.33
CA ALA A 261 2.38 25.16 19.23
C ALA A 261 1.30 24.19 19.74
N ASP A 262 1.62 23.37 20.75
CA ASP A 262 0.69 22.40 21.40
C ASP A 262 -0.63 23.01 21.89
N ARG A 263 -0.66 24.31 22.19
CA ARG A 263 -1.90 24.99 22.62
C ARG A 263 -2.55 25.75 21.47
N SER A 264 -1.72 26.35 20.62
CA SER A 264 -2.19 27.26 19.57
C SER A 264 -2.74 26.53 18.36
N MET A 265 -2.31 25.27 18.13
CA MET A 265 -2.71 24.44 16.99
C MET A 265 -3.69 23.32 17.35
N ALA A 266 -4.13 23.22 18.61
CA ALA A 266 -5.00 22.14 19.07
C ALA A 266 -6.33 22.10 18.29
N ASP A 267 -6.97 23.25 18.13
CA ASP A 267 -8.22 23.41 17.37
C ASP A 267 -8.05 23.08 15.87
N LEU A 268 -6.88 23.41 15.30
CA LEU A 268 -6.56 23.08 13.92
C LEU A 268 -6.39 21.57 13.74
N VAL A 269 -5.61 20.92 14.61
CA VAL A 269 -5.34 19.48 14.52
C VAL A 269 -6.63 18.69 14.71
N GLU A 270 -7.46 19.06 15.69
CA GLU A 270 -8.78 18.47 15.91
C GLU A 270 -9.64 18.54 14.63
N SER A 271 -9.80 19.73 14.05
CA SER A 271 -10.57 19.91 12.81
C SER A 271 -10.03 19.09 11.64
N LEU A 272 -8.70 19.01 11.47
CA LEU A 272 -8.09 18.20 10.41
C LEU A 272 -8.27 16.70 10.62
N SER A 273 -8.27 16.25 11.88
CA SER A 273 -8.50 14.85 12.26
C SER A 273 -9.96 14.44 12.10
N ASP A 274 -10.91 15.32 12.41
CA ASP A 274 -12.35 15.06 12.26
C ASP A 274 -12.78 14.98 10.78
N GLU A 275 -12.13 15.74 9.90
CA GLU A 275 -12.39 15.74 8.46
C GLU A 275 -11.65 14.62 7.70
N LEU A 276 -10.92 13.74 8.40
CA LEU A 276 -10.13 12.69 7.78
C LEU A 276 -11.02 11.65 7.11
N SER A 277 -11.08 11.69 5.78
CA SER A 277 -11.87 10.76 4.96
C SER A 277 -11.13 10.39 3.69
N LEU A 278 -11.22 9.13 3.26
CA LEU A 278 -10.70 8.68 1.97
C LEU A 278 -11.30 9.44 0.77
N LYS A 279 -12.45 10.11 0.94
CA LYS A 279 -13.12 10.90 -0.10
C LYS A 279 -12.76 12.39 -0.05
N ALA A 280 -11.96 12.84 0.93
CA ALA A 280 -11.60 14.24 1.06
C ALA A 280 -10.71 14.69 -0.12
N ARG A 281 -11.10 15.78 -0.79
CA ARG A 281 -10.35 16.32 -1.95
C ARG A 281 -8.90 16.69 -1.60
N ASN A 282 -8.68 17.15 -0.38
CA ASN A 282 -7.39 17.63 0.14
C ASN A 282 -6.70 16.59 1.04
N LEU A 283 -7.06 15.30 0.94
CA LEU A 283 -6.55 14.26 1.84
C LEU A 283 -5.01 14.24 1.93
N LEU A 284 -4.31 14.38 0.80
CA LEU A 284 -2.84 14.37 0.78
C LEU A 284 -2.23 15.55 1.53
N SER A 285 -2.76 16.76 1.38
CA SER A 285 -2.28 17.95 2.12
C SER A 285 -2.63 17.86 3.60
N THR A 286 -3.81 17.34 3.95
CA THR A 286 -4.22 17.09 5.33
C THR A 286 -3.29 16.09 6.02
N LEU A 287 -3.05 14.93 5.41
CA LEU A 287 -2.12 13.91 5.93
C LEU A 287 -0.68 14.43 6.03
N THR A 288 -0.24 15.22 5.04
CA THR A 288 1.07 15.87 5.08
C THR A 288 1.19 16.79 6.30
N SER A 289 0.18 17.60 6.56
CA SER A 289 0.17 18.53 7.70
C SER A 289 0.15 17.79 9.03
N LEU A 290 -0.74 16.79 9.17
CA LEU A 290 -0.80 15.92 10.34
C LEU A 290 0.53 15.19 10.58
N SER A 291 1.23 14.74 9.53
CA SER A 291 2.56 14.12 9.66
C SER A 291 3.61 15.07 10.26
N GLN A 292 3.58 16.36 9.91
CA GLN A 292 4.51 17.35 10.46
C GLN A 292 4.15 17.67 11.91
N PHE A 293 2.86 17.80 12.24
CA PHE A 293 2.42 17.93 13.63
C PHE A 293 2.75 16.69 14.46
N ALA A 294 2.73 15.49 13.89
CA ALA A 294 3.20 14.27 14.56
C ALA A 294 4.69 14.35 14.93
N LEU A 295 5.52 14.90 14.02
CA LEU A 295 6.96 15.03 14.20
C LEU A 295 7.32 16.11 15.24
N TYR A 296 6.66 17.27 15.18
CA TYR A 296 7.06 18.45 15.98
C TYR A 296 6.20 18.68 17.23
N THR A 297 4.95 18.22 17.23
CA THR A 297 3.96 18.39 18.32
C THR A 297 3.16 17.10 18.56
N PRO A 298 3.82 15.95 18.84
CA PRO A 298 3.17 14.63 18.87
C PRO A 298 1.99 14.53 19.86
N ARG A 299 2.00 15.35 20.92
CA ARG A 299 0.92 15.41 21.91
C ARG A 299 -0.42 15.82 21.32
N LEU A 300 -0.41 16.65 20.26
CA LEU A 300 -1.63 17.06 19.57
C LEU A 300 -2.31 15.91 18.84
N LEU A 301 -1.54 14.97 18.30
CA LEU A 301 -2.08 13.84 17.53
C LEU A 301 -2.36 12.60 18.38
N THR A 302 -1.86 12.55 19.62
CA THR A 302 -2.03 11.38 20.49
C THR A 302 -3.49 10.93 20.63
N PRO A 303 -4.49 11.83 20.79
CA PRO A 303 -5.90 11.42 20.87
C PRO A 303 -6.49 10.88 19.56
N TYR A 304 -5.86 11.18 18.42
CA TYR A 304 -6.38 10.91 17.08
C TYR A 304 -5.60 9.83 16.33
N ILE A 305 -4.50 9.32 16.91
CA ILE A 305 -3.63 8.37 16.23
C ILE A 305 -4.37 7.07 15.89
N ASP A 306 -5.29 6.66 16.74
CA ASP A 306 -6.13 5.47 16.54
C ASP A 306 -7.13 5.64 15.38
N LEU A 307 -7.51 6.88 15.03
CA LEU A 307 -8.31 7.16 13.82
C LEU A 307 -7.48 6.99 12.54
N ILE A 308 -6.15 7.18 12.63
CA ILE A 308 -5.21 7.04 11.50
C ILE A 308 -4.79 5.58 11.34
N TYR A 309 -4.76 4.80 12.43
CA TYR A 309 -4.71 3.35 12.37
C TYR A 309 -6.08 2.80 11.97
N THR A 310 -6.35 2.67 10.68
CA THR A 310 -7.35 1.68 10.25
C THR A 310 -6.87 0.34 10.79
N GLU A 311 -7.53 -0.22 11.83
CA GLU A 311 -7.30 -1.60 12.22
C GLU A 311 -7.36 -2.44 10.94
N SER A 312 -6.27 -3.16 10.66
CA SER A 312 -6.30 -4.15 9.59
C SER A 312 -7.51 -5.04 9.85
N ASN A 313 -8.46 -5.05 8.93
CA ASN A 313 -9.63 -5.90 8.99
C ASN A 313 -9.41 -7.06 7.99
N PRO A 314 -8.46 -7.96 8.28
CA PRO A 314 -8.08 -9.01 7.34
C PRO A 314 -9.28 -9.91 7.08
N GLU A 315 -9.37 -10.43 5.85
CA GLU A 315 -10.40 -11.40 5.49
C GLU A 315 -10.27 -12.72 6.25
N TRP A 316 -9.09 -13.01 6.81
CA TRP A 316 -8.85 -14.23 7.59
C TRP A 316 -7.92 -14.02 8.77
N VAL A 317 -8.31 -14.60 9.89
CA VAL A 317 -7.52 -14.77 11.10
C VAL A 317 -7.77 -16.19 11.61
N ALA A 318 -6.73 -16.90 12.04
CA ALA A 318 -6.90 -18.23 12.63
C ALA A 318 -7.88 -18.19 13.80
N TYR A 319 -8.73 -19.21 13.95
CA TYR A 319 -9.82 -19.24 14.93
C TYR A 319 -9.37 -18.85 16.36
N ASP A 320 -8.22 -19.37 16.81
CA ASP A 320 -7.70 -19.12 18.17
C ASP A 320 -7.33 -17.65 18.41
N LYS A 321 -7.04 -16.90 17.34
CA LYS A 321 -6.68 -15.49 17.38
C LYS A 321 -7.86 -14.55 17.13
N LEU A 322 -9.06 -15.08 16.88
CA LEU A 322 -10.26 -14.26 16.75
C LEU A 322 -10.65 -13.60 18.08
N PRO A 323 -11.30 -12.43 18.03
CA PRO A 323 -11.94 -11.83 19.21
C PRO A 323 -12.94 -12.80 19.86
N GLU A 324 -13.09 -12.67 21.16
CA GLU A 324 -13.94 -13.58 21.95
C GLU A 324 -15.40 -13.56 21.49
N LEU A 325 -15.93 -12.38 21.16
CA LEU A 325 -17.29 -12.24 20.62
C LEU A 325 -17.48 -13.00 19.30
N SER A 326 -16.48 -12.99 18.42
CA SER A 326 -16.51 -13.73 17.15
C SER A 326 -16.55 -15.24 17.39
N LYS A 327 -15.73 -15.73 18.32
CA LYS A 327 -15.75 -17.15 18.75
C LYS A 327 -17.10 -17.55 19.34
N GLN A 328 -17.71 -16.69 20.15
CA GLN A 328 -19.04 -16.93 20.73
C GLN A 328 -20.12 -17.02 19.64
N LYS A 329 -20.12 -16.13 18.64
CA LYS A 329 -21.05 -16.20 17.51
C LYS A 329 -20.89 -17.47 16.69
N ILE A 330 -19.65 -17.84 16.33
CA ILE A 330 -19.35 -19.07 15.60
C ILE A 330 -19.81 -20.30 16.39
N THR A 331 -19.61 -20.29 17.71
CA THR A 331 -20.07 -21.35 18.62
C THR A 331 -21.60 -21.40 18.70
N GLY A 332 -22.27 -20.25 18.69
CA GLY A 332 -23.73 -20.15 18.64
C GLY A 332 -24.31 -20.77 17.37
N VAL A 333 -23.71 -20.52 16.20
CA VAL A 333 -24.10 -21.18 14.95
C VAL A 333 -23.94 -22.70 15.07
N ARG A 334 -22.81 -23.15 15.64
CA ARG A 334 -22.56 -24.59 15.87
C ARG A 334 -23.58 -25.23 16.80
N LEU A 335 -24.04 -24.51 17.84
CA LEU A 335 -25.11 -24.97 18.73
C LEU A 335 -26.40 -25.25 17.96
N LEU A 336 -26.85 -24.31 17.12
CA LEU A 336 -28.07 -24.46 16.32
C LEU A 336 -27.98 -25.66 15.36
N VAL A 337 -26.83 -25.83 14.70
CA VAL A 337 -26.60 -26.92 13.76
C VAL A 337 -26.54 -28.27 14.48
N ASN A 338 -25.88 -28.33 15.64
CA ASN A 338 -25.82 -29.54 16.45
C ASN A 338 -27.20 -29.92 17.00
N TYR A 339 -28.00 -28.95 17.41
CA TYR A 339 -29.38 -29.17 17.84
C TYR A 339 -30.21 -29.84 16.74
N LEU A 340 -30.24 -29.27 15.52
CA LEU A 340 -30.96 -29.90 14.40
C LEU A 340 -30.35 -31.25 14.01
N THR A 341 -29.03 -31.41 14.10
CA THR A 341 -28.37 -32.70 13.85
C THR A 341 -28.78 -33.76 14.88
N ALA A 342 -28.97 -33.41 16.15
CA ALA A 342 -29.41 -34.32 17.20
C ALA A 342 -30.90 -34.69 17.03
N CYS A 343 -31.74 -33.70 16.73
CA CYS A 343 -33.19 -33.89 16.54
C CYS A 343 -33.51 -34.96 15.49
N ARG A 344 -32.64 -35.19 14.49
CA ARG A 344 -32.87 -36.22 13.46
C ARG A 344 -33.20 -37.61 14.04
N ASN A 345 -32.65 -37.96 15.21
CA ASN A 345 -32.78 -39.28 15.83
C ASN A 345 -33.72 -39.30 17.05
N GLU A 346 -33.90 -38.16 17.72
CA GLU A 346 -34.48 -38.12 19.08
C GLU A 346 -35.85 -37.44 19.14
N MET A 347 -36.11 -36.45 18.29
CA MET A 347 -37.37 -35.67 18.33
C MET A 347 -37.71 -34.96 17.01
N GLU A 348 -38.98 -34.70 16.75
CA GLU A 348 -39.39 -33.79 15.67
C GLU A 348 -39.18 -32.32 16.12
N PRO A 349 -38.24 -31.56 15.54
CA PRO A 349 -38.16 -30.13 15.79
C PRO A 349 -39.31 -29.43 15.06
N GLU A 350 -39.88 -28.38 15.66
CA GLU A 350 -40.92 -27.59 15.01
C GLU A 350 -40.43 -26.99 13.69
N GLU A 351 -41.27 -27.00 12.65
CA GLU A 351 -40.93 -26.56 11.29
C GLU A 351 -40.39 -25.11 11.26
N HIS A 352 -40.92 -24.24 12.12
CA HIS A 352 -40.43 -22.87 12.25
C HIS A 352 -38.97 -22.80 12.71
N ILE A 353 -38.54 -23.70 13.59
CA ILE A 353 -37.15 -23.75 14.09
C ILE A 353 -36.20 -24.19 12.96
N ILE A 354 -36.60 -25.19 12.18
CA ILE A 354 -35.84 -25.66 11.00
C ILE A 354 -35.66 -24.50 10.02
N THR A 355 -36.78 -23.89 9.61
CA THR A 355 -36.83 -22.79 8.63
C THR A 355 -36.00 -21.60 9.11
N LYS A 356 -36.16 -21.20 10.37
CA LYS A 356 -35.43 -20.06 10.93
C LYS A 356 -33.93 -20.31 11.03
N THR A 357 -33.53 -21.50 11.46
CA THR A 357 -32.12 -21.86 11.55
C THR A 357 -31.46 -21.87 10.18
N LEU A 358 -32.09 -22.51 9.18
CA LEU A 358 -31.55 -22.52 7.83
C LEU A 358 -31.56 -21.14 7.18
N SER A 359 -32.57 -20.30 7.43
CA SER A 359 -32.56 -18.89 7.03
C SER A 359 -31.33 -18.16 7.57
N ILE A 360 -31.01 -18.31 8.86
CA ILE A 360 -29.82 -17.71 9.44
C ILE A 360 -28.55 -18.21 8.74
N LEU A 361 -28.46 -19.50 8.44
CA LEU A 361 -27.30 -20.04 7.72
C LEU A 361 -27.16 -19.44 6.31
N TRP A 362 -28.27 -19.27 5.58
CA TRP A 362 -28.25 -18.61 4.27
C TRP A 362 -27.87 -17.13 4.39
N ASP A 363 -28.42 -16.41 5.37
CA ASP A 363 -28.08 -15.00 5.62
C ASP A 363 -26.60 -14.84 5.95
N LEU A 364 -26.02 -15.77 6.73
CA LEU A 364 -24.60 -15.77 7.06
C LEU A 364 -23.73 -16.09 5.83
N LEU A 365 -24.18 -16.99 4.96
CA LEU A 365 -23.49 -17.34 3.71
C LEU A 365 -23.41 -16.15 2.75
N GLU A 366 -24.45 -15.31 2.69
CA GLU A 366 -24.56 -14.18 1.78
C GLU A 366 -23.79 -12.92 2.25
N ARG A 367 -23.24 -12.90 3.47
CA ARG A 367 -22.45 -11.76 3.99
C ARG A 367 -21.05 -11.71 3.40
N THR A 368 -20.73 -10.64 2.67
CA THR A 368 -19.40 -10.43 2.08
C THR A 368 -18.45 -9.70 3.04
N CYS A 369 -17.14 -9.84 2.82
CA CYS A 369 -16.13 -9.05 3.53
C CYS A 369 -16.28 -7.54 3.23
N ASP A 370 -16.68 -7.18 2.00
CA ASP A 370 -16.97 -5.78 1.64
C ASP A 370 -18.16 -5.20 2.40
N GLY A 371 -19.20 -6.00 2.61
CA GLY A 371 -20.32 -5.64 3.48
C GLY A 371 -19.85 -5.45 4.92
N ALA A 372 -19.01 -6.37 5.43
CA ALA A 372 -18.45 -6.25 6.77
C ALA A 372 -17.60 -4.98 6.95
N LEU A 373 -16.78 -4.64 5.96
CA LEU A 373 -16.00 -3.40 5.91
C LEU A 373 -16.91 -2.16 5.91
N THR A 374 -17.98 -2.19 5.11
CA THR A 374 -18.96 -1.09 5.02
C THR A 374 -19.70 -0.87 6.35
N ASP A 375 -20.05 -1.96 7.02
CA ASP A 375 -20.76 -1.95 8.30
C ASP A 375 -19.82 -1.77 9.52
N ASN A 376 -18.52 -1.61 9.29
CA ASN A 376 -17.48 -1.55 10.32
C ASN A 376 -17.49 -2.76 11.29
N THR A 377 -17.64 -3.95 10.71
CA THR A 377 -17.65 -5.25 11.41
C THR A 377 -16.45 -6.12 10.99
N ASN A 378 -16.21 -7.22 11.70
CA ASN A 378 -15.03 -8.05 11.52
C ASN A 378 -15.14 -8.95 10.26
N SER A 379 -14.26 -8.72 9.28
CA SER A 379 -14.19 -9.47 8.03
C SER A 379 -13.77 -10.92 8.24
N ALA A 380 -12.79 -11.17 9.12
CA ALA A 380 -12.38 -12.52 9.47
C ALA A 380 -13.51 -13.32 10.12
N GLU A 381 -14.27 -12.72 11.05
CA GLU A 381 -15.49 -13.31 11.63
C GLU A 381 -16.47 -13.68 10.52
N THR A 382 -16.69 -12.78 9.57
CA THR A 382 -17.61 -13.01 8.44
C THR A 382 -17.17 -14.20 7.58
N SER A 383 -15.88 -14.32 7.27
CA SER A 383 -15.33 -15.49 6.54
C SER A 383 -15.53 -16.80 7.31
N HIS A 384 -15.28 -16.82 8.62
CA HIS A 384 -15.53 -18.01 9.46
C HIS A 384 -17.02 -18.38 9.53
N LEU A 385 -17.91 -17.39 9.62
CA LEU A 385 -19.34 -17.61 9.63
C LEU A 385 -19.85 -18.12 8.28
N ARG A 386 -19.38 -17.57 7.15
CA ARG A 386 -19.69 -18.09 5.80
C ARG A 386 -19.24 -19.54 5.64
N LEU A 387 -17.99 -19.85 6.02
CA LEU A 387 -17.45 -21.20 5.97
C LEU A 387 -18.27 -22.15 6.87
N GLY A 388 -18.54 -21.76 8.11
CA GLY A 388 -19.34 -22.56 9.03
C GLY A 388 -20.76 -22.80 8.51
N ALA A 389 -21.39 -21.79 7.93
CA ALA A 389 -22.73 -21.88 7.36
C ALA A 389 -22.81 -22.80 6.14
N SER A 390 -21.88 -22.67 5.20
CA SER A 390 -21.81 -23.55 4.02
C SER A 390 -21.65 -25.03 4.40
N GLN A 391 -20.73 -25.33 5.32
CA GLN A 391 -20.52 -26.69 5.83
C GLN A 391 -21.76 -27.20 6.58
N ALA A 392 -22.43 -26.36 7.36
CA ALA A 392 -23.63 -26.71 8.09
C ALA A 392 -24.81 -27.05 7.17
N ILE A 393 -25.03 -26.24 6.13
CA ILE A 393 -26.08 -26.46 5.12
C ILE A 393 -25.85 -27.83 4.46
N VAL A 394 -24.62 -28.14 4.03
CA VAL A 394 -24.30 -29.45 3.45
C VAL A 394 -24.58 -30.61 4.41
N LYS A 395 -24.18 -30.47 5.68
CA LYS A 395 -24.40 -31.50 6.72
C LYS A 395 -25.87 -31.74 6.99
N LEU A 396 -26.66 -30.69 7.16
CA LEU A 396 -28.08 -30.81 7.49
C LEU A 396 -28.87 -31.39 6.32
N THR A 397 -28.61 -30.89 5.11
CA THR A 397 -29.34 -31.31 3.89
C THR A 397 -28.93 -32.68 3.37
N HIS A 398 -27.97 -33.36 4.01
CA HIS A 398 -27.73 -34.78 3.82
C HIS A 398 -28.88 -35.64 4.38
N TYR A 399 -29.60 -35.15 5.39
CA TYR A 399 -30.74 -35.85 5.97
C TYR A 399 -32.02 -35.49 5.24
N ASP A 400 -32.82 -36.51 4.87
CA ASP A 400 -34.07 -36.34 4.12
C ASP A 400 -35.04 -35.35 4.79
N LYS A 401 -35.03 -35.32 6.14
CA LYS A 401 -35.82 -34.40 6.97
C LYS A 401 -35.61 -32.93 6.62
N TYR A 402 -34.38 -32.56 6.27
CA TYR A 402 -34.00 -31.17 5.96
C TYR A 402 -33.73 -30.95 4.47
N LEU A 403 -33.84 -32.00 3.65
CA LEU A 403 -33.48 -31.97 2.24
C LEU A 403 -34.36 -30.99 1.43
N ASN A 404 -35.63 -30.84 1.81
CA ASN A 404 -36.57 -29.95 1.12
C ASN A 404 -36.18 -28.47 1.22
N GLU A 405 -35.39 -28.10 2.24
CA GLU A 405 -34.88 -26.74 2.41
C GLU A 405 -33.79 -26.37 1.39
N LEU A 406 -33.17 -27.38 0.76
CA LEU A 406 -32.18 -27.21 -0.29
C LEU A 406 -32.86 -27.26 -1.66
N THR A 407 -33.44 -26.13 -2.05
CA THR A 407 -33.95 -25.92 -3.41
C THR A 407 -32.81 -25.88 -4.42
N VAL A 408 -33.13 -26.00 -5.72
CA VAL A 408 -32.12 -25.95 -6.78
C VAL A 408 -31.34 -24.61 -6.76
N PRO A 409 -31.99 -23.42 -6.71
CA PRO A 409 -31.26 -22.15 -6.62
C PRO A 409 -30.37 -22.04 -5.38
N LYS A 410 -30.81 -22.58 -4.24
CA LYS A 410 -30.01 -22.61 -3.00
C LYS A 410 -28.78 -23.52 -3.16
N PHE A 411 -28.93 -24.68 -3.79
CA PHE A 411 -27.80 -25.56 -4.10
C PHE A 411 -26.77 -24.88 -5.01
N GLU A 412 -27.22 -24.12 -6.00
CA GLU A 412 -26.34 -23.39 -6.91
C GLU A 412 -25.62 -22.23 -6.20
N ARG A 413 -26.32 -21.47 -5.36
CA ARG A 413 -25.70 -20.42 -4.54
C ARG A 413 -24.60 -20.95 -3.62
N LEU A 414 -24.76 -22.16 -3.10
CA LEU A 414 -23.74 -22.80 -2.26
C LEU A 414 -22.43 -23.05 -3.03
N SER A 415 -22.47 -23.11 -4.36
CA SER A 415 -21.27 -23.26 -5.18
C SER A 415 -20.32 -22.05 -5.09
N TYR A 416 -20.85 -20.85 -4.83
CA TYR A 416 -20.07 -19.61 -4.77
C TYR A 416 -19.07 -19.60 -3.61
N THR A 417 -19.27 -20.42 -2.58
CA THR A 417 -18.29 -20.61 -1.51
C THR A 417 -16.95 -21.17 -2.02
N LEU A 418 -16.96 -21.92 -3.13
CA LEU A 418 -15.73 -22.40 -3.78
C LEU A 418 -15.04 -21.32 -4.62
N GLN A 419 -15.65 -20.14 -4.76
CA GLN A 419 -15.13 -18.95 -5.43
C GLN A 419 -15.09 -17.74 -4.48
N ASP A 420 -15.12 -17.98 -3.17
CA ASP A 420 -15.04 -16.94 -2.14
C ASP A 420 -13.77 -16.08 -2.30
N THR A 421 -13.85 -14.79 -1.98
CA THR A 421 -12.68 -13.91 -2.02
C THR A 421 -11.59 -14.39 -1.09
N CYS A 422 -11.98 -14.96 0.06
CA CYS A 422 -11.06 -15.52 1.04
C CYS A 422 -10.58 -16.92 0.62
N PHE A 423 -9.27 -17.05 0.38
CA PHE A 423 -8.64 -18.34 0.05
C PHE A 423 -8.95 -19.45 1.06
N TYR A 424 -8.90 -19.16 2.36
CA TYR A 424 -9.11 -20.17 3.41
C TYR A 424 -10.54 -20.70 3.43
N VAL A 425 -11.54 -19.88 3.09
CA VAL A 425 -12.93 -20.34 2.92
C VAL A 425 -13.01 -21.33 1.77
N ARG A 426 -12.41 -21.01 0.61
CA ARG A 426 -12.37 -21.92 -0.55
C ARG A 426 -11.66 -23.23 -0.23
N LEU A 427 -10.47 -23.15 0.37
CA LEU A 427 -9.65 -24.30 0.76
C LEU A 427 -10.41 -25.23 1.71
N GLU A 428 -10.85 -24.71 2.86
CA GLU A 428 -11.48 -25.54 3.88
C GLU A 428 -12.84 -26.10 3.45
N PHE A 429 -13.60 -25.35 2.64
CA PHE A 429 -14.85 -25.86 2.09
C PHE A 429 -14.62 -26.97 1.05
N ALA A 430 -13.65 -26.81 0.14
CA ALA A 430 -13.27 -27.85 -0.80
C ALA A 430 -12.80 -29.13 -0.09
N GLU A 431 -11.94 -29.01 0.93
CA GLU A 431 -11.49 -30.15 1.72
C GLU A 431 -12.63 -30.82 2.49
N PHE A 432 -13.56 -30.03 3.03
CA PHE A 432 -14.76 -30.54 3.68
C PHE A 432 -15.62 -31.38 2.70
N LEU A 433 -15.88 -30.87 1.49
CA LEU A 433 -16.63 -31.60 0.46
C LEU A 433 -15.91 -32.88 0.04
N MET A 434 -14.61 -32.80 -0.26
CA MET A 434 -13.80 -33.95 -0.66
C MET A 434 -13.82 -35.04 0.42
N LYS A 435 -13.60 -34.66 1.68
CA LYS A 435 -13.65 -35.60 2.81
C LYS A 435 -15.02 -36.24 2.96
N GLY A 436 -16.10 -35.44 2.93
CA GLY A 436 -17.47 -35.93 3.07
C GLY A 436 -17.89 -36.87 1.94
N LEU A 437 -17.48 -36.58 0.70
CA LEU A 437 -17.74 -37.44 -0.47
C LEU A 437 -16.94 -38.74 -0.39
N GLN A 438 -15.70 -38.68 0.12
CA GLN A 438 -14.86 -39.86 0.32
C GLN A 438 -15.40 -40.79 1.41
N THR A 439 -15.95 -40.24 2.48
CA THR A 439 -16.51 -41.02 3.61
C THR A 439 -17.99 -41.31 3.44
N GLU A 440 -18.60 -40.91 2.32
CA GLU A 440 -20.03 -41.07 2.02
C GLU A 440 -20.96 -40.42 3.07
N GLN A 441 -20.46 -39.41 3.79
CA GLN A 441 -21.22 -38.66 4.80
C GLN A 441 -22.00 -37.47 4.24
N ILE A 442 -21.89 -37.21 2.94
CA ILE A 442 -22.68 -36.21 2.21
C ILE A 442 -23.15 -36.79 0.88
N HIS A 443 -24.21 -36.22 0.31
CA HIS A 443 -24.81 -36.73 -0.92
C HIS A 443 -23.86 -36.56 -2.13
N PRO A 444 -23.75 -37.54 -3.06
CA PRO A 444 -22.92 -37.45 -4.27
C PRO A 444 -23.19 -36.24 -5.20
N ARG A 445 -24.27 -35.49 -5.01
CA ARG A 445 -24.59 -34.32 -5.86
C ARG A 445 -23.50 -33.23 -5.75
N TYR A 446 -22.79 -33.19 -4.62
CA TYR A 446 -21.77 -32.20 -4.35
C TYR A 446 -20.49 -32.39 -5.19
N TYR A 447 -20.31 -33.53 -5.89
CA TYR A 447 -19.25 -33.65 -6.91
C TYR A 447 -19.37 -32.55 -7.97
N SER A 448 -20.60 -32.15 -8.33
CA SER A 448 -20.83 -31.08 -9.32
C SER A 448 -20.24 -29.72 -8.90
N LEU A 449 -20.24 -29.42 -7.58
CA LEU A 449 -19.71 -28.14 -7.09
C LEU A 449 -18.19 -28.04 -7.26
N LEU A 450 -17.46 -29.15 -7.09
CA LEU A 450 -15.98 -29.15 -7.21
C LEU A 450 -15.49 -28.73 -8.60
N PHE A 451 -16.31 -28.83 -9.64
CA PHE A 451 -15.95 -28.38 -10.99
C PHE A 451 -15.98 -26.86 -11.16
N ILE A 452 -16.63 -26.13 -10.24
CA ILE A 452 -16.62 -24.66 -10.21
C ILE A 452 -15.24 -24.12 -9.79
N CYS A 453 -14.38 -24.95 -9.21
CA CYS A 453 -12.99 -24.59 -8.94
C CYS A 453 -12.13 -24.46 -10.21
N ALA A 454 -12.68 -24.52 -11.43
CA ALA A 454 -11.88 -24.42 -12.67
C ALA A 454 -11.07 -23.11 -12.80
N HIS A 455 -11.49 -22.05 -12.11
CA HIS A 455 -10.81 -20.75 -12.01
C HIS A 455 -10.10 -20.54 -10.66
N GLU A 456 -9.84 -21.61 -9.92
CA GLU A 456 -9.11 -21.57 -8.67
C GLU A 456 -7.71 -20.94 -8.87
N PRO A 457 -7.42 -19.77 -8.27
CA PRO A 457 -6.15 -19.08 -8.44
C PRO A 457 -4.96 -19.86 -7.84
N GLU A 458 -5.19 -20.65 -6.79
CA GLU A 458 -4.15 -21.43 -6.12
C GLU A 458 -3.98 -22.79 -6.80
N GLU A 459 -2.95 -22.91 -7.64
CA GLU A 459 -2.69 -24.13 -8.40
C GLU A 459 -2.59 -25.39 -7.53
N SER A 460 -2.10 -25.27 -6.30
CA SER A 460 -1.97 -26.38 -5.35
C SER A 460 -3.33 -26.97 -5.00
N LEU A 461 -4.31 -26.12 -4.69
CA LEU A 461 -5.68 -26.51 -4.39
C LEU A 461 -6.36 -27.11 -5.63
N LEU A 462 -6.22 -26.47 -6.80
CA LEU A 462 -6.78 -27.00 -8.06
C LEU A 462 -6.23 -28.41 -8.37
N LYS A 463 -4.93 -28.64 -8.17
CA LYS A 463 -4.28 -29.95 -8.37
C LYS A 463 -4.79 -30.99 -7.37
N GLN A 464 -5.01 -30.60 -6.11
CA GLN A 464 -5.58 -31.47 -5.08
C GLN A 464 -7.00 -31.91 -5.44
N ILE A 465 -7.87 -30.97 -5.83
CA ILE A 465 -9.25 -31.23 -6.25
C ILE A 465 -9.28 -32.14 -7.48
N ARG A 466 -8.51 -31.83 -8.52
CA ARG A 466 -8.40 -32.68 -9.74
C ARG A 466 -8.01 -34.11 -9.38
N SER A 467 -6.96 -34.26 -8.55
CA SER A 467 -6.46 -35.58 -8.15
C SER A 467 -7.48 -36.37 -7.35
N PHE A 468 -8.24 -35.69 -6.49
CA PHE A 468 -9.33 -36.30 -5.74
C PHE A 468 -10.44 -36.81 -6.66
N ILE A 469 -10.93 -35.96 -7.57
CA ILE A 469 -12.02 -36.31 -8.50
C ILE A 469 -11.63 -37.51 -9.36
N GLN A 470 -10.44 -37.48 -9.97
CA GLN A 470 -9.94 -38.57 -10.82
C GLN A 470 -9.86 -39.90 -10.05
N LYS A 471 -9.26 -39.90 -8.85
CA LYS A 471 -9.16 -41.13 -8.03
C LYS A 471 -10.53 -41.67 -7.62
N ARG A 472 -11.47 -40.78 -7.28
CA ARG A 472 -12.79 -41.17 -6.77
C ARG A 472 -13.72 -41.67 -7.86
N LEU A 473 -13.85 -40.95 -8.97
CA LEU A 473 -14.76 -41.33 -10.04
C LEU A 473 -14.33 -42.64 -10.70
N SER A 474 -13.03 -42.87 -10.93
CA SER A 474 -12.54 -44.17 -11.42
C SER A 474 -12.88 -45.33 -10.48
N SER A 475 -12.88 -45.10 -9.16
CA SER A 475 -13.30 -46.12 -8.19
C SER A 475 -14.81 -46.37 -8.16
N LEU A 476 -15.63 -45.39 -8.54
CA LEU A 476 -17.09 -45.48 -8.55
C LEU A 476 -17.63 -46.12 -9.84
N GLU A 477 -16.99 -45.84 -10.99
CA GLU A 477 -17.29 -46.48 -12.28
C GLU A 477 -17.12 -48.01 -12.23
N ILE A 478 -16.19 -48.52 -11.41
CA ILE A 478 -16.01 -49.97 -11.18
C ILE A 478 -17.19 -50.59 -10.43
N LYS A 479 -17.94 -49.81 -9.64
CA LYS A 479 -18.94 -50.34 -8.69
C LYS A 479 -20.40 -50.25 -9.16
N GLN A 480 -20.74 -49.38 -10.12
CA GLN A 480 -22.15 -49.16 -10.53
C GLN A 480 -22.29 -49.14 -12.06
N ALA A 481 -23.09 -50.07 -12.59
CA ALA A 481 -23.32 -50.25 -14.04
C ALA A 481 -24.53 -49.49 -14.61
N GLU A 482 -25.35 -48.84 -13.77
CA GLU A 482 -26.51 -48.04 -14.19
C GLU A 482 -26.55 -46.71 -13.42
N SER A 483 -26.67 -45.61 -14.15
CA SER A 483 -26.58 -44.20 -13.72
C SER A 483 -25.39 -43.86 -12.82
N THR A 484 -24.28 -43.46 -13.45
CA THR A 484 -23.03 -43.18 -12.75
C THR A 484 -23.07 -41.79 -12.13
N VAL A 485 -22.51 -41.59 -10.94
CA VAL A 485 -22.30 -40.26 -10.31
C VAL A 485 -21.79 -39.20 -11.32
N LEU A 486 -21.05 -39.63 -12.33
CA LEU A 486 -20.55 -38.85 -13.45
C LEU A 486 -21.67 -38.26 -14.34
N ASP A 487 -22.72 -39.01 -14.66
CA ASP A 487 -23.89 -38.52 -15.39
C ASP A 487 -24.56 -37.34 -14.67
N SER A 488 -24.73 -37.52 -13.37
CA SER A 488 -25.44 -36.62 -12.48
C SER A 488 -24.65 -35.34 -12.28
N SER A 489 -23.32 -35.44 -12.39
CA SER A 489 -22.38 -34.34 -12.24
C SER A 489 -22.35 -33.45 -13.47
N LEU A 490 -22.33 -34.01 -14.70
CA LEU A 490 -22.37 -33.18 -15.92
C LEU A 490 -23.69 -32.43 -16.04
N VAL A 491 -24.81 -33.12 -15.83
CA VAL A 491 -26.15 -32.50 -15.91
C VAL A 491 -26.29 -31.35 -14.92
N ARG A 492 -25.83 -31.55 -13.68
CA ARG A 492 -25.84 -30.49 -12.64
C ARG A 492 -24.87 -29.36 -12.95
N LEU A 493 -23.67 -29.66 -13.45
CA LEU A 493 -22.69 -28.64 -13.78
C LEU A 493 -23.23 -27.73 -14.88
N VAL A 494 -23.80 -28.28 -15.96
CA VAL A 494 -24.38 -27.47 -17.05
C VAL A 494 -25.53 -26.62 -16.54
N HIS A 495 -26.42 -27.18 -15.70
CA HIS A 495 -27.51 -26.41 -15.10
C HIS A 495 -26.98 -25.28 -14.21
N LEU A 496 -26.04 -25.57 -13.31
CA LEU A 496 -25.42 -24.57 -12.43
C LEU A 496 -24.79 -23.43 -13.23
N LEU A 497 -24.04 -23.75 -14.28
CA LEU A 497 -23.43 -22.75 -15.15
C LEU A 497 -24.46 -21.93 -15.92
N ALA A 498 -25.59 -22.52 -16.34
CA ALA A 498 -26.66 -21.80 -17.02
C ALA A 498 -27.35 -20.75 -16.12
N HIS A 499 -27.32 -20.96 -14.80
CA HIS A 499 -27.87 -20.09 -13.77
C HIS A 499 -26.80 -19.22 -13.07
N HIS A 500 -25.53 -19.32 -13.48
CA HIS A 500 -24.45 -18.55 -12.87
C HIS A 500 -24.61 -17.04 -13.16
N PRO A 501 -24.41 -16.15 -12.18
CA PRO A 501 -24.67 -14.71 -12.33
C PRO A 501 -23.84 -14.06 -13.44
N ASP A 502 -22.62 -14.56 -13.66
CA ASP A 502 -21.71 -14.06 -14.69
C ASP A 502 -21.94 -14.70 -16.08
N PHE A 503 -22.94 -15.56 -16.24
CA PHE A 503 -23.20 -16.18 -17.54
C PHE A 503 -23.78 -15.17 -18.53
N THR A 504 -23.07 -14.95 -19.63
CA THR A 504 -23.61 -14.25 -20.80
C THR A 504 -23.19 -14.96 -22.09
N ILE A 505 -23.80 -14.57 -23.22
CA ILE A 505 -23.45 -15.08 -24.56
C ILE A 505 -22.33 -14.27 -25.23
N THR A 506 -21.64 -13.37 -24.52
CA THR A 506 -20.48 -12.67 -25.08
C THR A 506 -19.34 -13.64 -25.32
N THR A 507 -18.50 -13.37 -26.32
CA THR A 507 -17.38 -14.26 -26.63
C THR A 507 -16.41 -14.37 -25.46
N GLU A 508 -16.16 -13.27 -24.74
CA GLU A 508 -15.26 -13.21 -23.58
C GLU A 508 -15.74 -14.10 -22.44
N ASP A 509 -17.01 -13.97 -22.04
CA ASP A 509 -17.58 -14.76 -20.95
C ASP A 509 -17.68 -16.25 -21.35
N LEU A 510 -18.08 -16.55 -22.58
CA LEU A 510 -18.13 -17.94 -23.05
C LEU A 510 -16.74 -18.62 -23.03
N MET A 511 -15.65 -17.87 -23.22
CA MET A 511 -14.29 -18.42 -23.07
C MET A 511 -13.96 -18.75 -21.61
N VAL A 512 -14.41 -17.92 -20.66
CA VAL A 512 -14.33 -18.19 -19.22
C VAL A 512 -15.15 -19.44 -18.88
N PHE A 513 -16.36 -19.57 -19.43
CA PHE A 513 -17.22 -20.73 -19.16
C PHE A 513 -16.70 -22.03 -19.79
N ALA A 514 -16.05 -21.94 -20.95
CA ALA A 514 -15.38 -23.08 -21.57
C ALA A 514 -14.30 -23.69 -20.66
N GLN A 515 -13.70 -22.91 -19.76
CA GLN A 515 -12.73 -23.42 -18.79
C GLN A 515 -13.35 -24.38 -17.76
N TYR A 516 -14.59 -24.13 -17.29
CA TYR A 516 -15.30 -25.07 -16.41
C TYR A 516 -15.50 -26.43 -17.08
N ILE A 517 -15.98 -26.42 -18.32
CA ILE A 517 -16.22 -27.66 -19.08
C ILE A 517 -14.90 -28.35 -19.43
N ARG A 518 -13.85 -27.61 -19.82
CA ARG A 518 -12.51 -28.17 -20.03
C ARG A 518 -11.96 -28.80 -18.75
N PHE A 519 -12.16 -28.17 -17.60
CA PHE A 519 -11.74 -28.71 -16.31
C PHE A 519 -12.48 -30.02 -16.01
N PHE A 520 -13.81 -30.04 -16.16
CA PHE A 520 -14.63 -31.24 -16.04
C PHE A 520 -14.11 -32.37 -16.94
N LEU A 521 -13.98 -32.13 -18.25
CA LEU A 521 -13.49 -33.13 -19.21
C LEU A 521 -12.08 -33.61 -18.87
N SER A 522 -11.20 -32.73 -18.38
CA SER A 522 -9.84 -33.11 -17.98
C SER A 522 -9.81 -34.05 -16.76
N CYS A 523 -10.85 -34.01 -15.94
CA CYS A 523 -10.97 -34.83 -14.74
C CYS A 523 -11.66 -36.17 -15.02
N VAL A 524 -12.61 -36.23 -15.96
CA VAL A 524 -13.52 -37.37 -16.07
C VAL A 524 -13.59 -38.03 -17.44
N ALA A 525 -13.22 -37.34 -18.52
CA ALA A 525 -13.40 -37.88 -19.86
C ALA A 525 -12.36 -38.96 -20.18
N THR A 526 -12.82 -40.08 -20.72
CA THR A 526 -12.02 -41.21 -21.18
C THR A 526 -12.49 -41.65 -22.56
N ALA A 527 -11.69 -42.47 -23.26
CA ALA A 527 -12.09 -43.05 -24.54
C ALA A 527 -13.38 -43.89 -24.44
N GLU A 528 -13.65 -44.46 -23.25
CA GLU A 528 -14.78 -45.35 -23.00
C GLU A 528 -16.07 -44.57 -22.70
N ASN A 529 -15.99 -43.43 -22.01
CA ASN A 529 -17.17 -42.68 -21.58
C ASN A 529 -17.50 -41.44 -22.44
N VAL A 530 -16.63 -41.03 -23.37
CA VAL A 530 -16.81 -39.78 -24.12
C VAL A 530 -18.06 -39.74 -24.99
N SER A 531 -18.46 -40.89 -25.57
CA SER A 531 -19.69 -41.01 -26.35
C SER A 531 -20.94 -40.84 -25.48
N PHE A 532 -20.87 -41.28 -24.22
CA PHE A 532 -21.94 -41.10 -23.23
C PHE A 532 -22.07 -39.64 -22.79
N LEU A 533 -20.94 -38.98 -22.46
CA LEU A 533 -20.91 -37.56 -22.14
C LEU A 533 -21.49 -36.70 -23.26
N TYR A 534 -21.12 -37.02 -24.51
CA TYR A 534 -21.65 -36.34 -25.69
C TYR A 534 -23.17 -36.50 -25.80
N HIS A 535 -23.69 -37.71 -25.52
CA HIS A 535 -25.12 -37.96 -25.53
C HIS A 535 -25.87 -37.22 -24.41
N ILE A 536 -25.29 -37.10 -23.22
CA ILE A 536 -25.86 -36.27 -22.12
C ILE A 536 -26.01 -34.83 -22.56
N ALA A 537 -24.96 -34.24 -23.16
CA ALA A 537 -25.02 -32.86 -23.67
C ALA A 537 -26.18 -32.70 -24.67
N GLN A 538 -26.31 -33.61 -25.64
CA GLN A 538 -27.42 -33.59 -26.59
C GLN A 538 -28.79 -33.69 -25.91
N LYS A 539 -28.92 -34.51 -24.87
CA LYS A 539 -30.18 -34.62 -24.10
C LYS A 539 -30.53 -33.33 -23.37
N ILE A 540 -29.54 -32.62 -22.82
CA ILE A 540 -29.75 -31.31 -22.19
C ILE A 540 -30.31 -30.32 -23.23
N LYS A 541 -29.74 -30.31 -24.45
CA LYS A 541 -30.25 -29.48 -25.57
C LYS A 541 -31.71 -29.76 -25.91
N LEU A 542 -32.14 -31.01 -25.77
CA LEU A 542 -33.50 -31.47 -26.05
C LEU A 542 -34.42 -31.43 -24.82
N SER A 543 -34.12 -30.56 -23.86
CA SER A 543 -34.90 -30.42 -22.63
C SER A 543 -35.20 -28.96 -22.30
N LYS A 544 -36.16 -28.73 -21.44
CA LYS A 544 -36.52 -27.41 -20.92
C LYS A 544 -36.07 -27.34 -19.46
N ASP A 545 -35.52 -26.19 -19.08
CA ASP A 545 -35.15 -25.89 -17.71
C ASP A 545 -36.41 -25.86 -16.82
N MET A 546 -36.34 -26.54 -15.67
CA MET A 546 -37.47 -26.69 -14.75
C MET A 546 -37.53 -25.60 -13.66
N VAL A 547 -36.43 -24.88 -13.43
CA VAL A 547 -36.34 -23.81 -12.43
C VAL A 547 -36.74 -22.48 -13.07
N SER A 548 -36.18 -22.18 -14.25
CA SER A 548 -36.49 -21.00 -15.04
C SER A 548 -36.49 -21.35 -16.53
N ALA A 549 -37.69 -21.48 -17.09
CA ALA A 549 -37.90 -21.79 -18.51
C ALA A 549 -37.10 -20.88 -19.47
N GLU A 550 -36.90 -19.61 -19.09
CA GLU A 550 -36.18 -18.60 -19.88
C GLU A 550 -34.68 -18.89 -19.99
N LEU A 551 -34.10 -19.58 -19.00
CA LEU A 551 -32.69 -19.96 -18.99
C LEU A 551 -32.41 -21.25 -19.78
N SER A 552 -33.42 -21.84 -20.43
CA SER A 552 -33.24 -23.03 -21.27
C SER A 552 -32.23 -22.75 -22.40
N ASP A 553 -32.27 -21.54 -22.98
CA ASP A 553 -31.32 -21.14 -24.04
C ASP A 553 -29.87 -21.13 -23.53
N ASN A 554 -29.61 -20.73 -22.28
CA ASN A 554 -28.28 -20.80 -21.68
C ASN A 554 -27.79 -22.26 -21.60
N SER A 555 -28.67 -23.17 -21.19
CA SER A 555 -28.40 -24.61 -21.19
C SER A 555 -28.13 -25.16 -22.59
N TYR A 556 -28.77 -24.60 -23.63
CA TYR A 556 -28.52 -24.98 -25.03
C TYR A 556 -27.15 -24.49 -25.52
N VAL A 557 -26.77 -23.26 -25.17
CA VAL A 557 -25.43 -22.70 -25.43
C VAL A 557 -24.36 -23.58 -24.78
N LEU A 558 -24.51 -23.90 -23.50
CA LEU A 558 -23.55 -24.71 -22.75
C LEU A 558 -23.52 -26.17 -23.21
N SER A 559 -24.65 -26.71 -23.66
CA SER A 559 -24.73 -28.02 -24.30
C SER A 559 -23.94 -28.05 -25.61
N ASP A 560 -24.17 -27.09 -26.53
CA ASP A 560 -23.42 -26.98 -27.78
C ASP A 560 -21.93 -26.79 -27.51
N MET A 561 -21.56 -25.96 -26.52
CA MET A 561 -20.19 -25.77 -26.07
C MET A 561 -19.57 -27.08 -25.58
N THR A 562 -20.29 -27.83 -24.76
CA THR A 562 -19.83 -29.12 -24.22
C THR A 562 -19.62 -30.13 -25.34
N SER A 563 -20.58 -30.25 -26.27
CA SER A 563 -20.44 -31.11 -27.45
C SER A 563 -19.23 -30.72 -28.32
N LEU A 564 -18.98 -29.42 -28.50
CA LEU A 564 -17.83 -28.93 -29.26
C LEU A 564 -16.49 -29.24 -28.58
N LEU A 565 -16.39 -28.97 -27.27
CA LEU A 565 -15.19 -29.27 -26.48
C LEU A 565 -14.91 -30.78 -26.39
N ILE A 566 -15.94 -31.61 -26.34
CA ILE A 566 -15.81 -33.07 -26.43
C ILE A 566 -15.20 -33.47 -27.78
N LYS A 567 -15.69 -32.91 -28.91
CA LYS A 567 -15.11 -33.20 -30.23
C LYS A 567 -13.64 -32.81 -30.31
N TYR A 568 -13.25 -31.65 -29.77
CA TYR A 568 -11.84 -31.27 -29.68
C TYR A 568 -11.05 -32.22 -28.80
N LYS A 569 -11.60 -32.65 -27.67
CA LYS A 569 -10.93 -33.59 -26.77
C LYS A 569 -10.68 -34.94 -27.44
N CYS A 570 -11.67 -35.47 -28.15
CA CYS A 570 -11.55 -36.67 -28.97
C CYS A 570 -10.44 -36.53 -30.02
N LYS A 571 -10.41 -35.41 -30.75
CA LYS A 571 -9.38 -35.13 -31.75
C LYS A 571 -7.98 -35.02 -31.14
N GLU A 572 -7.86 -34.34 -30.00
CA GLU A 572 -6.60 -34.17 -29.27
C GLU A 572 -6.04 -35.51 -28.77
N SER A 573 -6.92 -36.39 -28.31
CA SER A 573 -6.56 -37.66 -27.65
C SER A 573 -6.70 -38.88 -28.57
N SER A 574 -7.03 -38.67 -29.84
CA SER A 574 -7.31 -39.72 -30.84
C SER A 574 -8.38 -40.73 -30.41
N TRP A 575 -9.43 -40.27 -29.72
CA TRP A 575 -10.54 -41.13 -29.30
C TRP A 575 -11.64 -41.18 -30.35
N PRO A 576 -12.20 -42.37 -30.67
CA PRO A 576 -13.38 -42.46 -31.51
C PRO A 576 -14.60 -41.89 -30.78
N LEU A 577 -15.42 -41.12 -31.50
CA LEU A 577 -16.71 -40.63 -31.00
C LEU A 577 -17.83 -41.39 -31.70
N ASN A 578 -18.27 -42.50 -31.09
CA ASN A 578 -19.29 -43.39 -31.64
C ASN A 578 -20.69 -42.97 -31.16
N ALA A 579 -21.73 -43.47 -31.82
CA ALA A 579 -23.10 -43.31 -31.33
C ALA A 579 -23.28 -44.07 -30.00
N TYR A 580 -23.84 -43.42 -28.99
CA TYR A 580 -24.18 -44.06 -27.72
C TYR A 580 -25.53 -44.78 -27.84
N ALA A 581 -25.56 -46.08 -27.56
CA ALA A 581 -26.74 -46.93 -27.72
C ALA A 581 -27.63 -47.02 -26.46
N GLY A 582 -27.15 -46.55 -25.31
CA GLY A 582 -27.89 -46.60 -24.05
C GLY A 582 -28.94 -45.49 -23.90
N ARG A 583 -29.80 -45.62 -22.88
CA ARG A 583 -30.78 -44.57 -22.53
C ARG A 583 -30.23 -43.69 -21.42
N VAL A 584 -30.39 -42.37 -21.59
CA VAL A 584 -30.07 -41.36 -20.56
C VAL A 584 -31.36 -40.66 -20.15
N THR A 585 -31.59 -40.63 -18.84
CA THR A 585 -32.69 -39.85 -18.24
C THR A 585 -32.08 -38.69 -17.46
N LEU A 586 -32.52 -37.47 -17.76
CA LEU A 586 -32.10 -36.29 -17.00
C LEU A 586 -32.84 -36.21 -15.66
N GLN A 587 -32.23 -35.53 -14.69
CA GLN A 587 -32.84 -35.31 -13.38
C GLN A 587 -34.08 -34.43 -13.53
N SER A 588 -35.26 -34.96 -13.19
CA SER A 588 -36.55 -34.30 -13.39
C SER A 588 -36.73 -32.99 -12.62
N LYS A 589 -35.96 -32.78 -11.55
CA LYS A 589 -35.92 -31.50 -10.81
C LYS A 589 -35.17 -30.38 -11.56
N LEU A 590 -34.35 -30.71 -12.55
CA LEU A 590 -33.54 -29.76 -13.32
C LEU A 590 -34.08 -29.58 -14.74
N TYR A 591 -34.46 -30.69 -15.39
CA TYR A 591 -34.81 -30.69 -16.80
C TYR A 591 -36.06 -31.52 -17.08
N LYS A 592 -36.84 -31.08 -18.06
CA LYS A 592 -37.98 -31.82 -18.64
C LYS A 592 -37.80 -31.94 -20.15
N SER A 593 -37.85 -33.16 -20.69
CA SER A 593 -37.67 -33.37 -22.13
C SER A 593 -38.70 -32.60 -22.97
N LEU A 594 -38.24 -32.08 -24.11
CA LEU A 594 -39.11 -31.45 -25.10
C LEU A 594 -40.06 -32.47 -25.73
N PRO A 595 -41.24 -32.05 -26.21
CA PRO A 595 -42.15 -32.92 -26.94
C PRO A 595 -41.49 -33.48 -28.22
N PRO A 596 -41.64 -34.77 -28.53
CA PRO A 596 -41.12 -35.33 -29.78
C PRO A 596 -41.78 -34.68 -31.00
N GLY A 597 -41.01 -34.48 -32.07
CA GLY A 597 -41.50 -33.91 -33.33
C GLY A 597 -40.69 -32.70 -33.80
N ALA A 598 -41.35 -31.76 -34.49
CA ALA A 598 -40.71 -30.62 -35.15
C ALA A 598 -39.83 -29.78 -34.21
N VAL A 599 -40.27 -29.54 -32.98
CA VAL A 599 -39.53 -28.73 -31.99
C VAL A 599 -38.18 -29.35 -31.64
N GLN A 600 -38.12 -30.66 -31.40
CA GLN A 600 -36.85 -31.34 -31.13
C GLN A 600 -35.89 -31.29 -32.32
N ASN A 601 -36.41 -31.44 -33.54
CA ASN A 601 -35.58 -31.39 -34.76
C ASN A 601 -35.00 -29.98 -34.96
N GLU A 602 -35.85 -28.95 -34.86
CA GLU A 602 -35.43 -27.55 -34.98
C GLU A 602 -34.39 -27.17 -33.91
N THR A 603 -34.65 -27.53 -32.64
CA THR A 603 -33.70 -27.28 -31.54
C THR A 603 -32.38 -28.03 -31.75
N MET A 604 -32.40 -29.24 -32.29
CA MET A 604 -31.18 -30.01 -32.55
C MET A 604 -30.32 -29.42 -33.67
N GLU A 605 -30.97 -28.95 -34.75
CA GLU A 605 -30.31 -28.35 -35.93
C GLU A 605 -29.78 -26.93 -35.66
N LYS A 606 -30.48 -26.15 -34.82
CA LYS A 606 -30.05 -24.80 -34.46
C LYS A 606 -28.76 -24.82 -33.66
N SER A 607 -27.74 -24.07 -34.09
CA SER A 607 -26.58 -23.77 -33.24
C SER A 607 -26.90 -22.57 -32.35
N TYR A 608 -26.65 -22.71 -31.05
CA TYR A 608 -26.86 -21.65 -30.07
C TYR A 608 -25.56 -20.89 -29.73
N LEU A 609 -24.41 -21.38 -30.21
CA LEU A 609 -23.13 -20.71 -30.01
C LEU A 609 -22.93 -19.55 -30.99
N PRO A 610 -22.48 -18.37 -30.52
CA PRO A 610 -22.07 -17.29 -31.41
C PRO A 610 -20.89 -17.71 -32.30
N GLN A 611 -20.97 -17.37 -33.58
CA GLN A 611 -19.93 -17.72 -34.56
C GLN A 611 -18.54 -17.17 -34.18
N ALA A 612 -18.47 -15.94 -33.67
CA ALA A 612 -17.23 -15.33 -33.20
C ALA A 612 -16.56 -16.11 -32.07
N PHE A 613 -17.34 -16.73 -31.18
CA PHE A 613 -16.82 -17.59 -30.12
C PHE A 613 -16.22 -18.88 -30.71
N ILE A 614 -16.90 -19.52 -31.66
CA ILE A 614 -16.42 -20.73 -32.32
C ILE A 614 -15.07 -20.48 -33.00
N GLU A 615 -14.95 -19.38 -33.75
CA GLU A 615 -13.71 -19.00 -34.44
C GLU A 615 -12.54 -18.76 -33.47
N LYS A 616 -12.79 -18.03 -32.37
CA LYS A 616 -11.79 -17.77 -31.32
C LYS A 616 -11.36 -19.07 -30.63
N LEU A 617 -12.31 -19.96 -30.33
CA LEU A 617 -12.03 -21.25 -29.73
C LEU A 617 -11.19 -22.14 -30.67
N GLU A 618 -11.51 -22.17 -31.97
CA GLU A 618 -10.74 -22.89 -32.98
C GLU A 618 -9.31 -22.37 -33.15
N GLU A 619 -9.11 -21.05 -33.04
CA GLU A 619 -7.79 -20.45 -33.04
C GLU A 619 -6.96 -20.91 -31.83
N GLU A 620 -7.52 -20.88 -30.62
CA GLU A 620 -6.84 -21.37 -29.42
C GLU A 620 -6.45 -22.85 -29.52
N GLU A 621 -7.37 -23.71 -29.97
CA GLU A 621 -7.09 -25.14 -30.08
C GLU A 621 -6.03 -25.44 -31.14
N ARG A 622 -6.01 -24.69 -32.26
CA ARG A 622 -4.92 -24.78 -33.26
C ARG A 622 -3.56 -24.39 -32.68
N ARG A 623 -3.50 -23.31 -31.89
CA ARG A 623 -2.26 -22.88 -31.22
C ARG A 623 -1.74 -23.96 -30.25
N LYS A 624 -2.62 -24.53 -29.42
CA LYS A 624 -2.25 -25.62 -28.48
C LYS A 624 -1.72 -26.87 -29.18
N LEU A 625 -2.33 -27.25 -30.32
CA LEU A 625 -1.87 -28.37 -31.14
C LEU A 625 -0.50 -28.10 -31.79
N GLY A 626 -0.26 -26.87 -32.24
CA GLY A 626 1.03 -26.41 -32.77
C GLY A 626 2.16 -26.49 -31.73
N ASP A 627 1.93 -25.97 -30.53
CA ASP A 627 2.90 -25.97 -29.43
C ASP A 627 3.22 -27.39 -28.94
N LYS A 628 2.24 -28.29 -28.90
CA LYS A 628 2.45 -29.71 -28.58
C LYS A 628 3.36 -30.40 -29.59
N ARG A 629 3.15 -30.17 -30.89
CA ARG A 629 4.00 -30.72 -31.98
C ARG A 629 5.43 -30.20 -31.89
N ALA A 630 5.61 -28.91 -31.59
CA ALA A 630 6.93 -28.31 -31.39
C ALA A 630 7.67 -28.88 -30.16
N ARG A 631 6.97 -29.14 -29.04
CA ARG A 631 7.57 -29.77 -27.84
C ARG A 631 7.91 -31.25 -28.03
N THR A 632 7.17 -31.98 -28.87
CA THR A 632 7.48 -33.40 -29.16
C THR A 632 8.64 -33.56 -30.14
N SER A 633 8.81 -32.64 -31.10
CA SER A 633 9.98 -32.63 -32.00
C SER A 633 11.31 -32.33 -31.27
N ILE A 634 11.28 -31.56 -30.17
CA ILE A 634 12.49 -31.24 -29.38
C ILE A 634 12.94 -32.42 -28.50
N LYS A 635 12.02 -33.28 -28.04
CA LYS A 635 12.36 -34.45 -27.20
C LYS A 635 12.75 -35.70 -28.00
N GLY A 636 12.44 -35.76 -29.30
CA GLY A 636 12.77 -36.89 -30.17
C GLY A 636 14.09 -36.75 -30.94
N GLY A 637 14.83 -35.65 -30.75
CA GLY A 637 16.10 -35.35 -31.43
C GLY A 637 17.34 -35.40 -30.54
N GLY A 638 17.27 -36.09 -29.40
CA GLY A 638 18.40 -36.29 -28.48
C GLY A 638 18.85 -37.74 -28.45
#